data_AF-L0HHL3-F1
#
_entry.id   AF-L0HHL3-F1
#
_cell.length_a   1.000
_cell.length_b   1.000
_cell.length_c   1.000
_cell.angle_alpha   90.00
_cell.angle_beta   90.00
_cell.angle_gamma   90.00
#
_symmetry.space_group_name_H-M   'P 1'
#
loop_
_entity.id
_entity.type
_entity.pdbx_description
1 polymer ?
#
loop_
_entity_poly.entity_id
_entity_poly.type
_entity_poly.pdbx_seq_one_letter_code
_entity_poly.pdbx_strand_id
1 'polypeptide(L)'
;MQIEIRMGMSLYPGSCNAVVAPVHVMVSAINSNADLQRFLFLYIGGNYTRVLSGIPRDSTNFEIRHAFTAHQPLSVLREASHTIVLVEHDPTLFEGAEKMLAPVARALKDTGRESLVILYAPAIDRTFAALMRQADRIIEIAAAEVLSPRVFLRAIRLQRTGRPVRSKRRTRNTAGNLRTWQRSTPARRSLPATTRWRRRLSLFWLRSSNARSISMLRGMAMWIIDSAYRNGGIDLWTNEDGAVTRVHHPYDPLFFVHFADPHASHEMIGTLEERYGAEECTIRTVFDSLLGYRVFADRRVAEAIEGQAQYDVQLFNVDVHRDQRFMAEYEFFPCSGNGTDRFSQEGSHDLDSITIRIHGEPERSAALPEIELVHERTERFAGPEGTVLSDLFSRVSSLDPDVILMPDADAWMPRLRRLAQRHGLVMPFSRNGKYRSMDSRSYWSYGKMEHKDAALVPGGRVLIDTERSFVYREGGLEGVLMSARLSGLSPNLASRFTPGTLISSYETYEAVRRGIAVPFRKSDSETIRRISTLQSADRGGMMFQPRPGVFENVEEIDFTSMYPSIIVQGNLSPETIGYPEQPGFLPAVLNPLLDLRIRTKQLKKTDPAFDGIDSILKWMLVTCFGYTGYKNAKFGRIEVHKGITKQSWEILIKTKDISEKMGFTVLHGIVDCLWVQGSGIGLLKARVEQEIGLPLEVEHFDWIVFDPLADGFGAHNRYFGRHPDGSVKVRGIAARAVTTRRSSPAPCSGRC
;
A
#
# COMPACT_ATOMS: atom_id res chain seq x y z
N MET A 1 -15.73 18.70 38.40
CA MET A 1 -15.93 19.14 37.00
C MET A 1 -17.08 18.32 36.44
N GLN A 2 -18.13 18.97 35.94
CA GLN A 2 -19.33 18.32 35.41
C GLN A 2 -19.57 18.93 34.03
N ILE A 3 -19.40 18.13 32.97
CA ILE A 3 -19.46 18.62 31.60
C ILE A 3 -20.82 18.26 31.02
N GLU A 4 -21.66 19.26 30.80
CA GLU A 4 -23.00 19.08 30.26
C GLU A 4 -23.00 19.05 28.72
N ILE A 5 -23.40 17.93 28.11
CA ILE A 5 -23.53 17.81 26.64
C ILE A 5 -24.89 18.37 26.18
N ARG A 6 -25.92 18.22 27.02
CA ARG A 6 -27.28 18.75 26.83
C ARG A 6 -27.94 18.87 28.20
N MET A 7 -28.91 19.77 28.35
CA MET A 7 -29.63 19.99 29.62
C MET A 7 -30.02 18.67 30.31
N GLY A 8 -29.49 18.42 31.52
CA GLY A 8 -29.72 17.21 32.30
C GLY A 8 -28.82 16.01 31.98
N MET A 9 -27.89 16.12 31.03
CA MET A 9 -26.95 15.08 30.65
C MET A 9 -25.50 15.51 30.88
N SER A 10 -24.94 15.03 31.99
CA SER A 10 -23.59 15.38 32.40
C SER A 10 -22.61 14.21 32.33
N LEU A 11 -21.40 14.56 31.90
CA LEU A 11 -20.21 13.73 31.90
C LEU A 11 -19.30 14.12 33.07
N TYR A 12 -18.57 13.14 33.60
CA TYR A 12 -17.70 13.31 34.76
C TYR A 12 -16.25 12.93 34.40
N PRO A 13 -15.23 13.67 34.87
CA PRO A 13 -13.84 13.22 34.82
C PRO A 13 -13.70 11.83 35.44
N GLY A 14 -12.74 11.04 34.96
CA GLY A 14 -12.59 9.66 35.43
C GLY A 14 -13.73 8.75 34.95
N SER A 15 -14.28 9.01 33.75
CA SER A 15 -15.20 8.08 33.11
C SER A 15 -15.00 7.97 31.60
N CYS A 16 -15.33 6.79 31.04
CA CYS A 16 -15.39 6.54 29.61
C CYS A 16 -16.85 6.47 29.15
N ASN A 17 -17.28 7.41 28.29
CA ASN A 17 -18.66 7.54 27.86
C ASN A 17 -18.78 7.33 26.36
N ALA A 18 -19.69 6.46 25.92
CA ALA A 18 -20.04 6.30 24.51
C ALA A 18 -21.24 7.19 24.16
N VAL A 19 -21.08 8.06 23.17
CA VAL A 19 -22.10 9.04 22.74
C VAL A 19 -22.48 8.79 21.29
N VAL A 20 -23.77 8.57 21.07
CA VAL A 20 -24.37 8.47 19.73
C VAL A 20 -25.27 9.69 19.54
N ALA A 21 -24.89 10.61 18.66
CA ALA A 21 -25.64 11.84 18.46
C ALA A 21 -25.43 12.40 17.04
N PRO A 22 -26.40 13.15 16.47
CA PRO A 22 -26.19 13.89 15.23
C PRO A 22 -25.00 14.86 15.35
N VAL A 23 -24.25 15.03 14.24
CA VAL A 23 -23.03 15.86 14.19
C VAL A 23 -23.27 17.27 14.72
N HIS A 24 -24.37 17.91 14.33
CA HIS A 24 -24.69 19.28 14.77
C HIS A 24 -24.90 19.39 16.30
N VAL A 25 -25.44 18.34 16.95
CA VAL A 25 -25.59 18.31 18.41
C VAL A 25 -24.22 18.23 19.07
N MET A 26 -23.34 17.38 18.55
CA MET A 26 -21.99 17.22 19.10
C MET A 26 -21.16 18.49 18.93
N VAL A 27 -21.19 19.11 17.75
CA VAL A 27 -20.51 20.39 17.49
C VAL A 27 -21.05 21.49 18.40
N SER A 28 -22.38 21.59 18.56
CA SER A 28 -22.99 22.56 19.47
C SER A 28 -22.55 22.33 20.92
N ALA A 29 -22.53 21.08 21.39
CA ALA A 29 -22.09 20.73 22.74
C ALA A 29 -20.63 21.13 23.00
N ILE A 30 -19.73 20.89 22.04
CA ILE A 30 -18.31 21.25 22.14
C ILE A 30 -18.14 22.78 22.18
N ASN A 31 -18.82 23.49 21.29
CA ASN A 31 -18.61 24.93 21.12
C ASN A 31 -19.32 25.79 22.17
N SER A 32 -20.43 25.30 22.73
CA SER A 32 -21.27 26.10 23.65
C SER A 32 -20.90 25.87 25.11
N ASN A 33 -20.08 24.86 25.43
CA ASN A 33 -19.73 24.51 26.79
C ASN A 33 -18.41 25.19 27.20
N ALA A 34 -18.51 26.23 28.03
CA ALA A 34 -17.36 26.99 28.50
C ALA A 34 -16.35 26.15 29.31
N ASP A 35 -16.79 25.08 29.98
CA ASP A 35 -15.89 24.18 30.71
C ASP A 35 -15.11 23.29 29.75
N LEU A 36 -15.69 22.87 28.62
CA LEU A 36 -14.95 22.13 27.57
C LEU A 36 -13.82 22.96 26.98
N GLN A 37 -14.00 24.28 26.87
CA GLN A 37 -12.99 25.18 26.32
C GLN A 37 -11.89 25.56 27.32
N ARG A 38 -12.06 25.26 28.62
CA ARG A 38 -11.11 25.62 29.68
C ARG A 38 -10.01 24.57 29.92
N PHE A 39 -10.23 23.32 29.53
CA PHE A 39 -9.31 22.22 29.79
C PHE A 39 -8.54 21.78 28.54
N LEU A 40 -7.40 21.13 28.76
CA LEU A 40 -6.61 20.56 27.67
C LEU A 40 -7.40 19.39 27.05
N PHE A 41 -7.72 19.53 25.77
CA PHE A 41 -8.63 18.67 25.05
C PHE A 41 -7.90 17.93 23.93
N LEU A 42 -7.90 16.60 23.94
CA LEU A 42 -7.41 15.78 22.83
C LEU A 42 -8.56 15.29 21.97
N TYR A 43 -8.55 15.67 20.69
CA TYR A 43 -9.41 15.14 19.66
C TYR A 43 -8.68 14.05 18.87
N ILE A 44 -9.21 12.83 18.88
CA ILE A 44 -8.72 11.71 18.10
C ILE A 44 -9.70 11.45 16.96
N GLY A 45 -9.24 11.61 15.71
CA GLY A 45 -10.06 11.47 14.51
C GLY A 45 -9.53 10.41 13.52
N GLY A 46 -10.43 9.82 12.74
CA GLY A 46 -10.09 8.89 11.66
C GLY A 46 -9.72 9.57 10.33
N ASN A 47 -9.92 8.84 9.23
CA ASN A 47 -9.73 9.35 7.86
C ASN A 47 -10.72 10.47 7.50
N TYR A 48 -11.91 10.42 8.12
CA TYR A 48 -13.00 11.35 7.86
C TYR A 48 -13.51 11.90 9.18
N THR A 49 -13.15 13.14 9.49
CA THR A 49 -13.64 13.83 10.67
C THR A 49 -14.87 14.66 10.33
N ARG A 50 -15.97 14.46 11.05
CA ARG A 50 -17.23 15.18 10.82
C ARG A 50 -17.43 16.32 11.80
N VAL A 51 -16.89 16.18 13.01
CA VAL A 51 -17.06 17.16 14.09
C VAL A 51 -15.98 18.24 14.00
N LEU A 52 -14.76 17.87 13.62
CA LEU A 52 -13.60 18.74 13.60
C LEU A 52 -13.78 20.03 12.78
N SER A 53 -14.50 19.96 11.66
CA SER A 53 -14.78 21.11 10.78
C SER A 53 -15.69 22.15 11.43
N GLY A 54 -16.46 21.76 12.44
CA GLY A 54 -17.36 22.63 13.20
C GLY A 54 -16.71 23.34 14.38
N ILE A 55 -15.43 23.05 14.71
CA ILE A 55 -14.76 23.63 15.88
C ILE A 55 -14.08 24.98 15.50
N PRO A 56 -14.26 26.06 16.27
CA PRO A 56 -13.68 27.39 16.00
C PRO A 56 -12.16 27.42 15.93
N ARG A 57 -11.63 28.29 15.06
CA ARG A 57 -10.18 28.42 14.74
C ARG A 57 -9.31 28.93 15.88
N ASP A 58 -9.90 29.74 16.75
CA ASP A 58 -9.28 30.41 17.89
C ASP A 58 -9.26 29.52 19.15
N SER A 59 -9.74 28.28 19.07
CA SER A 59 -9.71 27.32 20.16
C SER A 59 -8.28 26.88 20.47
N THR A 60 -7.65 27.51 21.47
CA THR A 60 -6.23 27.31 21.83
C THR A 60 -5.95 26.03 22.64
N ASN A 61 -6.95 25.51 23.35
CA ASN A 61 -6.82 24.35 24.24
C ASN A 61 -7.13 23.00 23.56
N PHE A 62 -7.41 23.02 22.26
CA PHE A 62 -7.72 21.83 21.47
C PHE A 62 -6.48 21.33 20.73
N GLU A 63 -6.07 20.14 21.13
CA GLU A 63 -5.04 19.34 20.53
C GLU A 63 -5.67 18.20 19.73
N ILE A 64 -5.11 17.90 18.57
CA ILE A 64 -5.68 16.96 17.61
C ILE A 64 -4.60 15.97 17.21
N ARG A 65 -4.99 14.69 17.17
CA ARG A 65 -4.21 13.61 16.58
C ARG A 65 -5.09 12.77 15.68
N HIS A 66 -4.69 12.57 14.44
CA HIS A 66 -5.36 11.60 13.58
C HIS A 66 -4.78 10.20 13.76
N ALA A 67 -5.67 9.21 13.65
CA ALA A 67 -5.35 7.79 13.63
C ALA A 67 -5.96 7.16 12.38
N PHE A 68 -5.09 6.69 11.48
CA PHE A 68 -5.41 6.14 10.17
C PHE A 68 -5.32 4.61 10.11
N THR A 69 -4.74 3.95 11.13
CA THR A 69 -4.68 2.48 11.26
C THR A 69 -5.34 2.02 12.55
N ALA A 70 -5.72 0.74 12.66
CA ALA A 70 -6.28 0.18 13.91
C ALA A 70 -5.34 0.22 15.12
N HIS A 71 -4.02 0.40 14.91
CA HIS A 71 -3.01 0.37 15.98
C HIS A 71 -2.73 1.76 16.54
N GLN A 72 -2.85 2.81 15.71
CA GLN A 72 -2.61 4.19 16.13
C GLN A 72 -3.54 4.68 17.25
N PRO A 73 -4.86 4.39 17.29
CA PRO A 73 -5.72 4.81 18.40
C PRO A 73 -5.23 4.25 19.74
N LEU A 74 -4.71 3.03 19.75
CA LEU A 74 -4.17 2.41 20.96
C LEU A 74 -2.92 3.16 21.45
N SER A 75 -1.97 3.45 20.55
CA SER A 75 -0.77 4.23 20.88
C SER A 75 -1.13 5.63 21.38
N VAL A 76 -2.02 6.34 20.68
CA VAL A 76 -2.46 7.68 21.06
C VAL A 76 -3.14 7.69 22.44
N LEU A 77 -3.99 6.71 22.73
CA LEU A 77 -4.69 6.62 24.02
C LEU A 77 -3.74 6.33 25.19
N ARG A 78 -2.64 5.58 24.96
CA ARG A 78 -1.62 5.31 25.98
C ARG A 78 -0.73 6.51 26.28
N GLU A 79 -0.47 7.34 25.27
CA GLU A 79 0.31 8.56 25.41
C GLU A 79 -0.52 9.76 25.89
N ALA A 80 -1.85 9.65 25.88
CA ALA A 80 -2.75 10.74 26.22
C ALA A 80 -2.66 11.07 27.72
N SER A 81 -2.30 12.32 28.02
CA SER A 81 -2.26 12.89 29.38
C SER A 81 -3.26 14.04 29.55
N HIS A 82 -4.20 14.16 28.62
CA HIS A 82 -5.17 15.24 28.52
C HIS A 82 -6.31 15.08 29.52
N THR A 83 -6.91 16.21 29.96
CA THR A 83 -8.06 16.19 30.85
C THR A 83 -9.29 15.59 30.17
N ILE A 84 -9.47 15.86 28.87
CA ILE A 84 -10.59 15.40 28.07
C ILE A 84 -10.04 14.77 26.79
N VAL A 85 -10.53 13.57 26.45
CA VAL A 85 -10.17 12.85 25.24
C VAL A 85 -11.45 12.50 24.49
N LEU A 86 -11.67 13.12 23.33
CA LEU A 86 -12.76 12.80 22.43
C LEU A 86 -12.25 11.94 21.28
N VAL A 87 -12.86 10.77 21.09
CA VAL A 87 -12.53 9.86 20.00
C VAL A 87 -13.71 9.79 19.04
N GLU A 88 -13.56 10.36 17.85
CA GLU A 88 -14.55 10.19 16.77
C GLU A 88 -14.34 8.83 16.10
N HIS A 89 -15.36 7.98 16.18
CA HIS A 89 -15.32 6.63 15.62
C HIS A 89 -15.34 6.65 14.09
N ASP A 90 -14.35 6.00 13.50
CA ASP A 90 -14.26 5.69 12.08
C ASP A 90 -14.22 4.16 11.90
N PRO A 91 -15.27 3.54 11.34
CA PRO A 91 -15.32 2.09 11.16
C PRO A 91 -14.24 1.57 10.21
N THR A 92 -13.75 2.41 9.29
CA THR A 92 -12.76 2.00 8.27
C THR A 92 -11.37 1.70 8.85
N LEU A 93 -11.11 2.12 10.10
CA LEU A 93 -9.87 1.83 10.82
C LEU A 93 -9.74 0.35 11.17
N PHE A 94 -10.86 -0.34 11.38
CA PHE A 94 -10.90 -1.72 11.89
C PHE A 94 -11.17 -2.78 10.82
N GLU A 95 -11.30 -2.39 9.55
CA GLU A 95 -11.48 -3.33 8.42
C GLU A 95 -10.26 -4.27 8.31
N GLY A 96 -10.49 -5.58 8.50
CA GLY A 96 -9.43 -6.58 8.51
C GLY A 96 -8.54 -6.58 9.75
N ALA A 97 -8.89 -5.80 10.78
CA ALA A 97 -8.16 -5.68 12.04
C ALA A 97 -9.09 -5.82 13.27
N GLU A 98 -10.13 -6.67 13.18
CA GLU A 98 -11.16 -6.82 14.22
C GLU A 98 -10.60 -7.24 15.58
N LYS A 99 -9.42 -7.88 15.60
CA LYS A 99 -8.68 -8.24 16.82
C LYS A 99 -8.31 -7.01 17.67
N MET A 100 -8.17 -5.83 17.06
CA MET A 100 -7.82 -4.58 17.75
C MET A 100 -9.00 -3.93 18.50
N LEU A 101 -10.24 -4.36 18.25
CA LEU A 101 -11.42 -3.78 18.91
C LEU A 101 -11.37 -3.94 20.43
N ALA A 102 -10.98 -5.12 20.93
CA ALA A 102 -10.92 -5.37 22.37
C ALA A 102 -9.78 -4.59 23.08
N PRO A 103 -8.53 -4.57 22.55
CA PRO A 103 -7.47 -3.71 23.06
C PRO A 103 -7.84 -2.22 23.07
N VAL A 104 -8.38 -1.68 21.98
CA VAL A 104 -8.77 -0.27 21.90
C VAL A 104 -9.89 0.05 22.88
N ALA A 105 -10.90 -0.83 23.00
CA ALA A 105 -11.97 -0.66 23.98
C ALA A 105 -11.44 -0.63 25.43
N ARG A 106 -10.42 -1.44 25.74
CA ARG A 106 -9.77 -1.44 27.04
C ARG A 106 -8.96 -0.16 27.26
N ALA A 107 -8.19 0.27 26.27
CA ALA A 107 -7.43 1.52 26.36
C ALA A 107 -8.35 2.73 26.59
N LEU A 108 -9.47 2.83 25.88
CA LEU A 108 -10.49 3.87 26.13
C LEU A 108 -10.97 3.86 27.58
N LYS A 109 -11.19 2.67 28.14
CA LYS A 109 -11.62 2.49 29.52
C LYS A 109 -10.54 2.90 30.52
N ASP A 110 -9.29 2.53 30.26
CA ASP A 110 -8.16 2.80 31.14
C ASP A 110 -7.78 4.30 31.11
N THR A 111 -7.72 4.92 29.93
CA THR A 111 -7.59 6.39 29.80
C THR A 111 -8.74 7.11 30.52
N GLY A 112 -9.94 6.54 30.46
CA GLY A 112 -11.11 7.05 31.17
C GLY A 112 -11.01 7.00 32.69
N ARG A 113 -9.98 6.40 33.30
CA ARG A 113 -9.80 6.45 34.76
C ARG A 113 -9.19 7.77 35.23
N GLU A 114 -8.39 8.41 34.38
CA GLU A 114 -7.67 9.65 34.67
C GLU A 114 -8.24 10.84 33.90
N SER A 115 -8.79 10.59 32.70
CA SER A 115 -9.39 11.59 31.83
C SER A 115 -10.91 11.43 31.75
N LEU A 116 -11.61 12.45 31.23
CA LEU A 116 -12.93 12.25 30.65
C LEU A 116 -12.78 11.74 29.21
N VAL A 117 -13.19 10.49 28.93
CA VAL A 117 -13.19 9.93 27.58
C VAL A 117 -14.59 10.00 26.96
N ILE A 118 -14.69 10.54 25.75
CA ILE A 118 -15.91 10.64 24.95
C ILE A 118 -15.71 9.87 23.64
N LEU A 119 -16.21 8.64 23.57
CA LEU A 119 -16.24 7.85 22.33
C LEU A 119 -17.50 8.22 21.54
N TYR A 120 -17.35 8.92 20.41
CA TYR A 120 -18.47 9.50 19.67
C TYR A 120 -18.69 8.84 18.30
N ALA A 121 -19.96 8.61 17.92
CA ALA A 121 -20.36 8.27 16.56
C ALA A 121 -21.71 8.89 16.18
N PRO A 122 -21.95 9.23 14.89
CA PRO A 122 -23.26 9.70 14.45
C PRO A 122 -24.33 8.60 14.44
N ALA A 123 -23.92 7.34 14.33
CA ALA A 123 -24.79 6.17 14.32
C ALA A 123 -24.04 4.94 14.85
N ILE A 124 -24.79 3.95 15.34
CA ILE A 124 -24.20 2.68 15.82
C ILE A 124 -23.94 1.76 14.63
N ASP A 125 -22.68 1.38 14.45
CA ASP A 125 -22.27 0.30 13.56
C ASP A 125 -21.70 -0.90 14.35
N ARG A 126 -21.27 -1.96 13.64
CA ARG A 126 -20.76 -3.19 14.26
C ARG A 126 -19.48 -2.96 15.08
N THR A 127 -18.58 -2.09 14.63
CA THR A 127 -17.29 -1.85 15.29
C THR A 127 -17.47 -0.91 16.48
N PHE A 128 -18.30 0.14 16.35
CA PHE A 128 -18.69 1.00 17.47
C PHE A 128 -19.38 0.19 18.59
N ALA A 129 -20.30 -0.71 18.22
CA ALA A 129 -20.98 -1.60 19.15
C ALA A 129 -20.04 -2.57 19.88
N ALA A 130 -18.83 -2.81 19.37
CA ALA A 130 -17.79 -3.55 20.07
C ALA A 130 -17.04 -2.67 21.07
N LEU A 131 -16.67 -1.45 20.65
CA LEU A 131 -15.93 -0.49 21.48
C LEU A 131 -16.75 -0.01 22.68
N MET A 132 -18.02 0.34 22.48
CA MET A 132 -18.88 0.91 23.53
C MET A 132 -19.19 -0.06 24.68
N ARG A 133 -18.90 -1.36 24.56
CA ARG A 133 -19.23 -2.35 25.60
C ARG A 133 -18.46 -2.16 26.90
N GLN A 134 -17.30 -1.49 26.85
CA GLN A 134 -16.51 -1.19 28.03
C GLN A 134 -16.77 0.22 28.58
N ALA A 135 -17.61 1.03 27.91
CA ALA A 135 -17.96 2.35 28.40
C ALA A 135 -18.75 2.28 29.72
N ASP A 136 -18.48 3.21 30.62
CA ASP A 136 -19.23 3.41 31.87
C ASP A 136 -20.69 3.76 31.60
N ARG A 137 -20.91 4.60 30.59
CA ARG A 137 -22.24 5.06 30.19
C ARG A 137 -22.35 5.10 28.68
N ILE A 138 -23.56 4.79 28.20
CA ILE A 138 -23.95 4.90 26.81
C ILE A 138 -25.05 5.95 26.75
N ILE A 139 -24.85 6.94 25.90
CA ILE A 139 -25.72 8.09 25.72
C ILE A 139 -26.15 8.10 24.25
N GLU A 140 -27.44 8.00 23.99
CA GLU A 140 -28.00 8.08 22.65
C GLU A 140 -28.94 9.30 22.57
N ILE A 141 -28.60 10.25 21.70
CA ILE A 141 -29.39 11.44 21.43
C ILE A 141 -30.00 11.26 20.04
N ALA A 142 -31.23 10.76 19.98
CA ALA A 142 -31.98 10.69 18.74
C ALA A 142 -32.53 12.08 18.35
N ALA A 143 -32.55 12.38 17.05
CA ALA A 143 -33.39 13.46 16.54
C ALA A 143 -34.87 13.10 16.79
N ALA A 144 -35.70 14.08 17.11
CA ALA A 144 -37.10 13.88 17.54
C ALA A 144 -37.99 13.13 16.52
N GLU A 145 -37.51 12.87 15.30
CA GLU A 145 -38.28 12.25 14.22
C GLU A 145 -38.00 10.75 13.98
N VAL A 146 -37.13 10.08 14.76
CA VAL A 146 -36.87 8.62 14.57
C VAL A 146 -37.16 7.84 15.86
N LEU A 147 -38.43 7.77 16.25
CA LEU A 147 -38.91 6.77 17.20
C LEU A 147 -39.58 5.61 16.45
N SER A 148 -38.79 4.58 16.14
CA SER A 148 -39.32 3.22 15.93
C SER A 148 -38.96 2.38 17.16
N PRO A 149 -39.92 2.10 18.07
CA PRO A 149 -39.70 1.32 19.30
C PRO A 149 -39.21 -0.12 19.08
N ARG A 150 -39.19 -0.59 17.82
CA ARG A 150 -38.90 -1.99 17.46
C ARG A 150 -37.41 -2.33 17.45
N VAL A 151 -36.51 -1.35 17.33
CA VAL A 151 -35.05 -1.59 17.34
C VAL A 151 -34.51 -1.61 18.78
N PHE A 152 -35.02 -0.71 19.63
CA PHE A 152 -34.66 -0.58 21.05
C PHE A 152 -34.90 -1.88 21.85
N LEU A 153 -36.07 -2.51 21.66
CA LEU A 153 -36.42 -3.78 22.33
C LEU A 153 -35.58 -4.97 21.84
N ARG A 154 -34.97 -4.90 20.65
CA ARG A 154 -34.18 -6.00 20.08
C ARG A 154 -32.74 -6.02 20.58
N ALA A 155 -32.17 -4.84 20.89
CA ALA A 155 -30.84 -4.70 21.48
C ALA A 155 -30.82 -5.09 22.97
N ILE A 156 -31.83 -4.68 23.75
CA ILE A 156 -31.93 -5.00 25.19
C ILE A 156 -32.18 -6.50 25.43
N ARG A 157 -32.91 -7.19 24.55
CA ARG A 157 -33.17 -8.64 24.71
C ARG A 157 -31.93 -9.52 24.54
N LEU A 158 -30.88 -9.02 23.90
CA LEU A 158 -29.60 -9.71 23.74
C LEU A 158 -28.68 -9.58 24.97
N GLN A 159 -29.02 -8.73 25.95
CA GLN A 159 -28.26 -8.60 27.20
C GLN A 159 -28.63 -9.65 28.27
N ARG A 160 -29.77 -10.35 28.16
CA ARG A 160 -30.28 -11.24 29.23
C ARG A 160 -30.27 -12.73 28.96
N THR A 161 -30.03 -13.18 27.73
CA THR A 161 -30.00 -14.62 27.43
C THR A 161 -28.80 -14.94 26.56
N GLY A 162 -27.74 -15.48 27.15
CA GLY A 162 -26.53 -15.96 26.47
C GLY A 162 -26.77 -17.18 25.59
N ARG A 163 -27.64 -17.09 24.59
CA ARG A 163 -27.82 -18.11 23.53
C ARG A 163 -28.06 -17.44 22.17
N PRO A 164 -27.35 -17.86 21.11
CA PRO A 164 -27.56 -17.32 19.77
C PRO A 164 -28.92 -17.79 19.21
N VAL A 165 -29.65 -16.85 18.60
CA VAL A 165 -30.90 -17.12 17.88
C VAL A 165 -30.57 -17.83 16.57
N ARG A 166 -31.11 -19.06 16.40
CA ARG A 166 -31.05 -19.86 15.17
C ARG A 166 -31.66 -19.09 13.99
N SER A 167 -30.90 -18.94 12.90
CA SER A 167 -31.47 -18.59 11.59
C SER A 167 -32.10 -19.85 10.98
N LYS A 168 -33.37 -19.75 10.57
CA LYS A 168 -34.03 -20.78 9.77
C LYS A 168 -33.40 -20.81 8.37
N ARG A 169 -32.47 -21.72 8.13
CA ARG A 169 -32.18 -22.23 6.79
C ARG A 169 -32.85 -23.60 6.64
N ARG A 170 -33.75 -23.71 5.67
CA ARG A 170 -34.26 -24.98 5.15
C ARG A 170 -33.08 -25.79 4.62
N THR A 171 -32.83 -26.97 5.19
CA THR A 171 -32.07 -28.03 4.54
C THR A 171 -32.83 -29.34 4.72
N ARG A 172 -33.02 -30.05 3.60
CA ARG A 172 -33.61 -31.38 3.50
C ARG A 172 -32.71 -32.42 4.17
N ASN A 173 -33.37 -33.44 4.72
CA ASN A 173 -32.82 -34.66 5.33
C ASN A 173 -31.74 -35.36 4.50
N THR A 174 -30.75 -35.93 5.20
CA THR A 174 -30.39 -37.37 5.11
C THR A 174 -29.63 -37.79 6.37
N ALA A 175 -29.88 -39.03 6.78
CA ALA A 175 -29.64 -39.65 8.08
C ALA A 175 -28.19 -40.17 8.29
N GLY A 176 -27.83 -40.47 9.55
CA GLY A 176 -26.69 -41.36 9.84
C GLY A 176 -26.02 -41.23 11.22
N ASN A 177 -26.57 -41.93 12.21
CA ASN A 177 -25.90 -42.58 13.36
C ASN A 177 -24.84 -41.85 14.20
N LEU A 178 -25.24 -41.49 15.43
CA LEU A 178 -24.35 -41.31 16.59
C LEU A 178 -23.87 -42.68 17.11
N ARG A 179 -22.55 -42.85 17.19
CA ARG A 179 -21.91 -43.78 18.15
C ARG A 179 -20.95 -42.99 19.05
N THR A 180 -21.20 -43.13 20.34
CA THR A 180 -20.41 -42.68 21.49
C THR A 180 -18.98 -43.22 21.44
N TRP A 181 -17.99 -42.35 21.68
CA TRP A 181 -16.64 -42.76 22.04
C TRP A 181 -16.18 -42.02 23.30
N GLN A 182 -16.06 -42.80 24.38
CA GLN A 182 -15.43 -42.41 25.64
C GLN A 182 -13.94 -42.11 25.41
N ARG A 183 -13.45 -41.05 26.06
CA ARG A 183 -12.02 -40.72 26.11
C ARG A 183 -11.28 -41.73 26.99
N SER A 184 -10.43 -42.55 26.38
CA SER A 184 -9.37 -43.29 27.06
C SER A 184 -8.06 -42.49 26.98
N THR A 185 -7.51 -42.16 28.14
CA THR A 185 -6.16 -41.63 28.37
C THR A 185 -5.10 -42.64 27.92
N PRO A 186 -4.00 -42.24 27.26
CA PRO A 186 -2.81 -43.08 27.19
C PRO A 186 -1.73 -42.60 28.16
N ALA A 187 -1.14 -43.60 28.80
CA ALA A 187 -0.13 -43.54 29.84
C ALA A 187 1.19 -42.91 29.38
N ARG A 188 1.85 -42.26 30.35
CA ARG A 188 3.26 -41.85 30.30
C ARG A 188 4.15 -43.07 30.03
N ARG A 189 4.98 -42.99 28.98
CA ARG A 189 6.23 -43.75 28.88
C ARG A 189 7.39 -42.77 28.71
N SER A 190 8.24 -42.73 29.72
CA SER A 190 9.54 -42.08 29.76
C SER A 190 10.54 -42.84 28.89
N LEU A 191 11.24 -42.12 28.01
CA LEU A 191 12.48 -42.56 27.37
C LEU A 191 13.53 -41.44 27.51
N PRO A 192 14.83 -41.77 27.66
CA PRO A 192 15.81 -40.89 28.30
C PRO A 192 16.38 -39.82 27.36
N ALA A 193 16.66 -38.66 27.95
CA ALA A 193 17.24 -37.50 27.29
C ALA A 193 18.77 -37.57 27.26
N THR A 194 19.38 -38.16 26.22
CA THR A 194 20.83 -38.00 25.96
C THR A 194 21.22 -38.29 24.50
N THR A 195 20.60 -37.64 23.50
CA THR A 195 21.18 -37.65 22.12
C THR A 195 20.70 -36.53 21.19
N ARG A 196 20.48 -35.31 21.71
CA ARG A 196 20.12 -34.15 20.87
C ARG A 196 21.10 -32.98 20.91
N TRP A 197 22.12 -33.05 21.76
CA TRP A 197 23.06 -31.95 22.03
C TRP A 197 24.28 -31.87 21.09
N ARG A 198 24.56 -32.90 20.27
CA ARG A 198 25.71 -32.89 19.33
C ARG A 198 25.41 -32.39 17.91
N ARG A 199 24.15 -32.10 17.55
CA ARG A 199 23.79 -31.55 16.21
C ARG A 199 23.68 -30.01 16.15
N ARG A 200 23.80 -29.29 17.27
CA ARG A 200 23.72 -27.81 17.30
C ARG A 200 25.08 -27.11 17.32
N LEU A 201 26.13 -27.74 17.84
CA LEU A 201 27.50 -27.20 17.75
C LEU A 201 28.07 -27.23 16.32
N SER A 202 27.58 -28.15 15.46
CA SER A 202 27.93 -28.15 14.04
C SER A 202 27.34 -26.96 13.26
N LEU A 203 26.21 -26.40 13.70
CA LEU A 203 25.59 -25.21 13.08
C LEU A 203 26.39 -23.93 13.33
N PHE A 204 27.14 -23.87 14.44
CA PHE A 204 28.03 -22.73 14.72
C PHE A 204 29.30 -22.77 13.85
N TRP A 205 29.85 -23.97 13.61
CA TRP A 205 30.97 -24.17 12.67
C TRP A 205 30.56 -24.05 11.20
N LEU A 206 29.30 -24.33 10.85
CA LEU A 206 28.73 -24.08 9.52
C LEU A 206 28.51 -22.57 9.22
N ARG A 207 28.42 -21.69 10.23
CA ARG A 207 28.20 -20.25 10.02
C ARG A 207 29.45 -19.50 9.56
N SER A 208 30.63 -19.87 10.05
CA SER A 208 31.91 -19.32 9.56
C SER A 208 32.28 -19.81 8.15
N SER A 209 31.75 -20.96 7.74
CA SER A 209 31.89 -21.52 6.39
C SER A 209 30.81 -20.98 5.43
N ASN A 210 29.58 -20.72 5.89
CA ASN A 210 28.54 -20.04 5.09
C ASN A 210 28.89 -18.58 4.75
N ALA A 211 29.49 -17.83 5.69
CA ALA A 211 29.94 -16.48 5.39
C ALA A 211 31.04 -16.45 4.32
N ARG A 212 31.91 -17.49 4.28
CA ARG A 212 32.95 -17.66 3.23
C ARG A 212 32.37 -18.12 1.89
N SER A 213 31.36 -19.00 1.88
CA SER A 213 30.65 -19.38 0.65
C SER A 213 29.77 -18.27 0.07
N ILE A 214 29.19 -17.40 0.91
CA ILE A 214 28.38 -16.26 0.46
C ILE A 214 29.25 -15.05 0.10
N SER A 215 30.42 -14.87 0.75
CA SER A 215 31.40 -13.87 0.28
C SER A 215 32.00 -14.22 -1.08
N MET A 216 32.08 -15.51 -1.43
CA MET A 216 32.42 -15.95 -2.80
C MET A 216 31.33 -15.57 -3.82
N LEU A 217 30.06 -15.47 -3.41
CA LEU A 217 28.94 -15.09 -4.29
C LEU A 217 28.87 -13.60 -4.58
N ARG A 218 29.51 -12.73 -3.77
CA ARG A 218 29.60 -11.29 -4.07
C ARG A 218 30.36 -10.97 -5.37
N GLY A 219 31.01 -11.96 -5.98
CA GLY A 219 31.67 -11.87 -7.28
C GLY A 219 31.14 -12.82 -8.35
N MET A 220 30.08 -13.60 -8.08
CA MET A 220 29.51 -14.54 -9.04
C MET A 220 28.24 -13.96 -9.67
N ALA A 221 28.44 -13.43 -10.87
CA ALA A 221 27.53 -13.35 -12.00
C ALA A 221 26.27 -14.22 -11.91
N MET A 222 25.12 -13.68 -11.53
CA MET A 222 23.88 -14.47 -11.53
C MET A 222 22.70 -13.63 -12.01
N TRP A 223 22.22 -13.91 -13.23
CA TRP A 223 20.98 -13.31 -13.73
C TRP A 223 19.79 -14.04 -13.08
N ILE A 224 19.28 -13.52 -11.96
CA ILE A 224 18.20 -14.17 -11.20
C ILE A 224 16.86 -13.92 -11.89
N ILE A 225 16.18 -15.01 -12.29
CA ILE A 225 14.92 -15.01 -13.05
C ILE A 225 13.71 -15.20 -12.13
N ASP A 226 13.89 -15.93 -11.03
CA ASP A 226 12.84 -16.23 -10.06
C ASP A 226 13.48 -16.50 -8.70
N SER A 227 12.75 -16.20 -7.63
CA SER A 227 13.17 -16.48 -6.27
C SER A 227 11.97 -16.92 -5.43
N ALA A 228 12.23 -17.80 -4.46
CA ALA A 228 11.22 -18.18 -3.47
C ALA A 228 11.81 -18.82 -2.22
N TYR A 229 11.20 -18.52 -1.07
CA TYR A 229 11.48 -19.22 0.17
C TYR A 229 10.85 -20.62 0.20
N ARG A 230 11.66 -21.67 0.35
CA ARG A 230 11.23 -23.08 0.44
C ARG A 230 12.17 -23.87 1.34
N ASN A 231 11.65 -24.87 2.06
CA ASN A 231 12.45 -25.84 2.82
C ASN A 231 13.50 -25.24 3.79
N GLY A 232 13.24 -24.08 4.39
CA GLY A 232 14.21 -23.45 5.30
C GLY A 232 15.30 -22.63 4.60
N GLY A 233 15.10 -22.26 3.34
CA GLY A 233 16.03 -21.45 2.57
C GLY A 233 15.39 -20.73 1.39
N ILE A 234 16.22 -20.06 0.58
CA ILE A 234 15.83 -19.38 -0.66
C ILE A 234 16.28 -20.23 -1.85
N ASP A 235 15.33 -20.62 -2.70
CA ASP A 235 15.61 -21.10 -4.05
C ASP A 235 15.79 -19.85 -4.94
N LEU A 236 16.97 -19.67 -5.53
CA LEU A 236 17.23 -18.74 -6.62
C LEU A 236 17.30 -19.52 -7.93
N TRP A 237 16.63 -19.02 -8.96
CA TRP A 237 16.76 -19.52 -10.31
C TRP A 237 17.61 -18.53 -11.10
N THR A 238 18.76 -18.99 -11.59
CA THR A 238 19.74 -18.15 -12.28
C THR A 238 19.86 -18.61 -13.71
N ASN A 239 19.89 -17.67 -14.66
CA ASN A 239 20.29 -17.93 -16.03
C ASN A 239 21.79 -17.63 -16.15
N GLU A 240 22.58 -18.66 -16.45
CA GLU A 240 24.01 -18.59 -16.74
C GLU A 240 24.23 -19.15 -18.14
N ASP A 241 24.68 -18.31 -19.08
CA ASP A 241 24.96 -18.68 -20.48
C ASP A 241 23.80 -19.40 -21.20
N GLY A 242 22.55 -18.98 -20.95
CA GLY A 242 21.34 -19.55 -21.57
C GLY A 242 20.81 -20.80 -20.88
N ALA A 243 21.47 -21.28 -19.83
CA ALA A 243 21.02 -22.41 -19.02
C ALA A 243 20.47 -21.93 -17.68
N VAL A 244 19.22 -22.28 -17.39
CA VAL A 244 18.63 -21.94 -16.09
C VAL A 244 18.87 -23.03 -15.07
N THR A 245 19.58 -22.68 -14.00
CA THR A 245 19.84 -23.56 -12.88
C THR A 245 19.13 -23.07 -11.63
N ARG A 246 18.99 -23.97 -10.65
CA ARG A 246 18.40 -23.65 -9.34
C ARG A 246 19.45 -23.81 -8.26
N VAL A 247 19.72 -22.73 -7.54
CA VAL A 247 20.62 -22.71 -6.39
C VAL A 247 19.80 -22.54 -5.12
N HIS A 248 20.06 -23.37 -4.11
CA HIS A 248 19.37 -23.29 -2.82
C HIS A 248 20.31 -22.74 -1.75
N HIS A 249 19.90 -21.63 -1.12
CA HIS A 249 20.63 -21.00 -0.02
C HIS A 249 19.89 -21.20 1.30
N PRO A 250 20.47 -21.88 2.30
CA PRO A 250 19.90 -21.94 3.64
C PRO A 250 19.69 -20.53 4.20
N TYR A 251 18.48 -20.25 4.68
CA TYR A 251 18.12 -18.92 5.17
C TYR A 251 17.05 -19.02 6.24
N ASP A 252 17.35 -18.48 7.42
CA ASP A 252 16.46 -18.48 8.57
C ASP A 252 16.22 -17.04 9.04
N PRO A 253 15.15 -16.38 8.56
CA PRO A 253 14.91 -14.98 8.85
C PRO A 253 14.45 -14.79 10.31
N LEU A 254 15.16 -13.93 11.03
CA LEU A 254 14.78 -13.47 12.38
C LEU A 254 13.86 -12.25 12.31
N PHE A 255 13.06 -11.98 13.33
CA PHE A 255 12.44 -10.65 13.50
C PHE A 255 13.02 -9.94 14.73
N PHE A 256 12.75 -8.65 14.86
CA PHE A 256 13.15 -7.89 16.05
C PHE A 256 11.94 -7.55 16.91
N VAL A 257 12.13 -7.54 18.23
CA VAL A 257 11.13 -7.09 19.20
C VAL A 257 11.74 -6.08 20.15
N HIS A 258 11.06 -4.96 20.33
CA HIS A 258 11.33 -3.99 21.39
C HIS A 258 10.16 -4.01 22.38
N PHE A 259 10.49 -4.14 23.66
CA PHE A 259 9.55 -4.06 24.77
C PHE A 259 9.69 -2.69 25.43
N ALA A 260 8.58 -1.97 25.57
CA ALA A 260 8.58 -0.65 26.23
C ALA A 260 9.04 -0.76 27.70
N ASP A 261 8.59 -1.81 28.39
CA ASP A 261 9.05 -2.20 29.72
C ASP A 261 9.56 -3.65 29.71
N PRO A 262 10.89 -3.86 29.62
CA PRO A 262 11.50 -5.18 29.70
C PRO A 262 11.23 -5.89 31.04
N HIS A 263 11.09 -5.15 32.14
CA HIS A 263 10.82 -5.74 33.46
C HIS A 263 9.42 -6.31 33.52
N ALA A 264 8.41 -5.58 33.05
CA ALA A 264 7.04 -6.11 32.95
C ALA A 264 6.94 -7.34 32.02
N SER A 265 7.88 -7.49 31.09
CA SER A 265 7.89 -8.55 30.07
C SER A 265 8.89 -9.69 30.37
N HIS A 266 9.46 -9.76 31.58
CA HIS A 266 10.59 -10.64 31.88
C HIS A 266 10.31 -12.14 31.62
N GLU A 267 9.10 -12.63 31.95
CA GLU A 267 8.73 -14.04 31.70
C GLU A 267 8.67 -14.37 30.22
N MET A 268 8.17 -13.42 29.42
CA MET A 268 8.08 -13.55 27.97
C MET A 268 9.49 -13.54 27.37
N ILE A 269 10.33 -12.60 27.78
CA ILE A 269 11.73 -12.51 27.33
C ILE A 269 12.48 -13.81 27.64
N GLY A 270 12.39 -14.31 28.88
CA GLY A 270 13.03 -15.58 29.25
C GLY A 270 12.54 -16.77 28.42
N THR A 271 11.25 -16.81 28.08
CA THR A 271 10.70 -17.83 27.17
C THR A 271 11.26 -17.70 25.76
N LEU A 272 11.45 -16.47 25.26
CA LEU A 272 12.01 -16.22 23.93
C LEU A 272 13.48 -16.64 23.87
N GLU A 273 14.26 -16.35 24.92
CA GLU A 273 15.66 -16.77 25.05
C GLU A 273 15.78 -18.30 25.08
N GLU A 274 15.03 -18.98 25.95
CA GLU A 274 15.11 -20.44 26.11
C GLU A 274 14.63 -21.20 24.86
N ARG A 275 13.48 -20.79 24.30
CA ARG A 275 12.80 -21.57 23.26
C ARG A 275 13.22 -21.19 21.85
N TYR A 276 13.49 -19.90 21.62
CA TYR A 276 13.76 -19.35 20.29
C TYR A 276 15.18 -18.79 20.15
N GLY A 277 16.01 -18.89 21.20
CA GLY A 277 17.38 -18.37 21.17
C GLY A 277 17.40 -16.87 20.93
N ALA A 278 16.45 -16.15 21.52
CA ALA A 278 16.44 -14.69 21.41
C ALA A 278 17.70 -14.10 22.06
N GLU A 279 18.24 -13.05 21.46
CA GLU A 279 19.46 -12.39 21.92
C GLU A 279 19.24 -10.87 21.91
N GLU A 280 19.73 -10.20 22.93
CA GLU A 280 19.69 -8.74 23.03
C GLU A 280 20.48 -8.09 21.89
N CYS A 281 19.94 -7.01 21.34
CA CYS A 281 20.54 -6.28 20.23
C CYS A 281 20.03 -4.83 20.17
N THR A 282 20.80 -3.99 19.48
CA THR A 282 20.36 -2.65 19.08
C THR A 282 19.57 -2.74 17.76
N ILE A 283 18.32 -2.31 17.78
CA ILE A 283 17.43 -2.23 16.64
C ILE A 283 17.49 -0.81 16.09
N ARG A 284 18.08 -0.62 14.91
CA ARG A 284 18.15 0.69 14.28
C ARG A 284 16.88 0.94 13.46
N THR A 285 16.14 1.99 13.77
CA THR A 285 14.94 2.41 13.01
C THR A 285 15.25 3.65 12.15
N VAL A 286 14.25 4.17 11.44
CA VAL A 286 14.39 5.48 10.75
C VAL A 286 14.42 6.66 11.71
N PHE A 287 13.86 6.51 12.92
CA PHE A 287 13.84 7.55 13.94
C PHE A 287 15.10 7.46 14.80
N ASP A 288 15.21 6.38 15.57
CA ASP A 288 16.29 6.18 16.54
C ASP A 288 16.70 4.71 16.66
N SER A 289 17.73 4.46 17.45
CA SER A 289 18.12 3.10 17.86
C SER A 289 17.42 2.70 19.14
N LEU A 290 16.77 1.53 19.13
CA LEU A 290 16.06 0.95 20.28
C LEU A 290 16.83 -0.26 20.82
N LEU A 291 16.78 -0.47 22.12
CA LEU A 291 17.23 -1.74 22.71
C LEU A 291 16.12 -2.79 22.54
N GLY A 292 16.47 -4.01 22.13
CA GLY A 292 15.49 -5.07 21.98
C GLY A 292 16.13 -6.41 21.74
N TYR A 293 15.40 -7.33 21.13
CA TYR A 293 15.84 -8.71 20.94
C TYR A 293 15.67 -9.14 19.48
N ARG A 294 16.66 -9.85 18.96
CA ARG A 294 16.53 -10.63 17.72
C ARG A 294 15.94 -11.99 18.04
N VAL A 295 14.88 -12.39 17.34
CA VAL A 295 14.13 -13.63 17.61
C VAL A 295 14.11 -14.50 16.36
N PHE A 296 14.61 -15.73 16.47
CA PHE A 296 14.66 -16.71 15.38
C PHE A 296 13.36 -17.53 15.33
N ALA A 297 12.30 -16.90 14.85
CA ALA A 297 10.99 -17.52 14.77
C ALA A 297 10.14 -17.00 13.62
N ASP A 298 9.04 -17.69 13.34
CA ASP A 298 8.09 -17.29 12.30
C ASP A 298 7.10 -16.22 12.78
N ARG A 299 6.30 -15.71 11.83
CA ARG A 299 5.27 -14.71 12.07
C ARG A 299 4.24 -15.11 13.13
N ARG A 300 3.96 -16.40 13.35
CA ARG A 300 2.97 -16.82 14.34
C ARG A 300 3.46 -16.51 15.74
N VAL A 301 4.77 -16.61 15.98
CA VAL A 301 5.37 -16.23 17.26
C VAL A 301 5.32 -14.72 17.45
N ALA A 302 5.64 -13.94 16.41
CA ALA A 302 5.50 -12.49 16.44
C ALA A 302 4.06 -12.04 16.77
N GLU A 303 3.05 -12.61 16.12
CA GLU A 303 1.64 -12.31 16.40
C GLU A 303 1.19 -12.77 17.81
N ALA A 304 1.79 -13.85 18.34
CA ALA A 304 1.54 -14.29 19.71
C ALA A 304 2.15 -13.32 20.75
N ILE A 305 3.37 -12.82 20.50
CA ILE A 305 4.01 -11.78 21.33
C ILE A 305 3.13 -10.52 21.36
N GLU A 306 2.68 -10.04 20.19
CA GLU A 306 1.74 -8.93 20.06
C GLU A 306 0.51 -9.11 20.96
N GLY A 307 -0.15 -10.27 20.88
CA GLY A 307 -1.35 -10.54 21.66
C GLY A 307 -1.10 -10.64 23.16
N GLN A 308 0.00 -11.30 23.58
CA GLN A 308 0.33 -11.51 24.99
C GLN A 308 0.78 -10.22 25.67
N ALA A 309 1.57 -9.39 24.97
CA ALA A 309 1.99 -8.07 25.46
C ALA A 309 0.89 -7.02 25.30
N GLN A 310 -0.34 -7.41 24.97
CA GLN A 310 -1.47 -6.50 24.75
C GLN A 310 -1.14 -5.39 23.75
N TYR A 311 -0.35 -5.70 22.72
CA TYR A 311 0.15 -4.76 21.71
C TYR A 311 1.02 -3.64 22.27
N ASP A 312 1.64 -3.83 23.44
CA ASP A 312 2.63 -2.93 24.04
C ASP A 312 4.08 -3.30 23.69
N VAL A 313 4.27 -3.60 22.42
CA VAL A 313 5.54 -4.05 21.84
C VAL A 313 5.67 -3.50 20.44
N GLN A 314 6.91 -3.23 20.05
CA GLN A 314 7.23 -2.90 18.66
C GLN A 314 7.92 -4.09 18.02
N LEU A 315 7.36 -4.59 16.92
CA LEU A 315 7.93 -5.69 16.15
C LEU A 315 8.41 -5.20 14.80
N PHE A 316 9.53 -5.73 14.33
CA PHE A 316 10.14 -5.32 13.07
C PHE A 316 10.57 -6.52 12.22
N ASN A 317 10.59 -6.33 10.90
CA ASN A 317 10.97 -7.32 9.88
C ASN A 317 10.15 -8.63 9.89
N VAL A 318 8.94 -8.60 10.45
CA VAL A 318 8.06 -9.79 10.56
C VAL A 318 7.42 -10.15 9.21
N ASP A 319 7.01 -9.15 8.43
CA ASP A 319 6.25 -9.30 7.19
C ASP A 319 7.02 -8.90 5.92
N VAL A 320 8.34 -8.73 6.04
CA VAL A 320 9.21 -8.54 4.88
C VAL A 320 9.28 -9.85 4.08
N HIS A 321 9.14 -9.75 2.76
CA HIS A 321 9.28 -10.89 1.85
C HIS A 321 10.65 -11.55 2.06
N ARG A 322 10.67 -12.86 2.33
CA ARG A 322 11.89 -13.54 2.82
C ARG A 322 12.99 -13.60 1.76
N ASP A 323 12.62 -13.81 0.51
CA ASP A 323 13.49 -13.74 -0.66
C ASP A 323 14.01 -12.32 -0.92
N GLN A 324 13.13 -11.32 -0.88
CA GLN A 324 13.52 -9.91 -0.95
C GLN A 324 14.49 -9.54 0.16
N ARG A 325 14.23 -9.99 1.40
CA ARG A 325 15.08 -9.72 2.56
C ARG A 325 16.45 -10.34 2.42
N PHE A 326 16.51 -11.61 2.03
CA PHE A 326 17.77 -12.29 1.71
C PHE A 326 18.54 -11.48 0.67
N MET A 327 17.89 -11.11 -0.42
CA MET A 327 18.51 -10.32 -1.48
C MET A 327 19.02 -8.96 -0.96
N ALA A 328 18.25 -8.25 -0.12
CA ALA A 328 18.69 -6.99 0.46
C ALA A 328 19.86 -7.13 1.46
N GLU A 329 19.83 -8.14 2.34
CA GLU A 329 20.89 -8.40 3.33
C GLU A 329 22.22 -8.79 2.67
N TYR A 330 22.16 -9.48 1.54
CA TYR A 330 23.34 -9.92 0.77
C TYR A 330 23.65 -9.04 -0.45
N GLU A 331 22.87 -7.98 -0.67
CA GLU A 331 22.99 -7.04 -1.79
C GLU A 331 22.84 -7.67 -3.18
N PHE A 332 22.05 -8.74 -3.29
CA PHE A 332 21.59 -9.30 -4.57
C PHE A 332 20.34 -8.59 -5.06
N PHE A 333 20.12 -8.61 -6.36
CA PHE A 333 18.89 -8.12 -6.97
C PHE A 333 18.61 -8.91 -8.25
N PRO A 334 17.33 -9.10 -8.60
CA PRO A 334 16.97 -9.89 -9.77
C PRO A 334 17.20 -9.14 -11.08
N CYS A 335 17.15 -9.88 -12.19
CA CYS A 335 17.19 -9.32 -13.54
C CYS A 335 18.42 -8.45 -13.83
N SER A 336 19.58 -8.82 -13.33
CA SER A 336 20.84 -8.11 -13.52
C SER A 336 21.97 -9.10 -13.82
N GLY A 337 22.87 -8.75 -14.73
CA GLY A 337 24.04 -9.56 -15.03
C GLY A 337 25.29 -9.11 -14.26
N ASN A 338 26.40 -9.80 -14.51
CA ASN A 338 27.55 -9.12 -15.11
C ASN A 338 28.22 -7.89 -14.45
N GLY A 339 28.07 -7.58 -13.16
CA GLY A 339 28.58 -6.30 -12.64
C GLY A 339 27.74 -5.08 -13.06
N THR A 340 26.49 -5.29 -13.48
CA THR A 340 25.54 -4.20 -13.76
C THR A 340 24.99 -3.63 -12.46
N ASP A 341 25.05 -2.31 -12.32
CA ASP A 341 24.46 -1.58 -11.20
C ASP A 341 22.94 -1.76 -11.17
N ARG A 342 22.33 -1.75 -9.98
CA ARG A 342 20.86 -1.91 -9.86
C ARG A 342 20.10 -0.82 -10.59
N PHE A 343 20.69 0.37 -10.73
CA PHE A 343 20.14 1.51 -11.46
C PHE A 343 20.75 1.67 -12.86
N SER A 344 21.44 0.64 -13.40
CA SER A 344 21.86 0.67 -14.80
C SER A 344 20.65 0.71 -15.71
N GLN A 345 20.77 1.52 -16.77
CA GLN A 345 19.77 1.63 -17.83
C GLN A 345 19.90 0.48 -18.82
N GLU A 346 21.11 -0.04 -18.97
CA GLU A 346 21.42 -1.17 -19.81
C GLU A 346 20.98 -2.45 -19.11
N GLY A 347 20.02 -3.12 -19.73
CA GLY A 347 19.54 -4.43 -19.34
C GLY A 347 19.37 -5.31 -20.57
N SER A 348 20.43 -5.50 -21.35
CA SER A 348 20.40 -6.56 -22.36
C SER A 348 20.20 -7.89 -21.64
N HIS A 349 19.20 -8.65 -22.08
CA HIS A 349 18.91 -9.97 -21.57
C HIS A 349 18.74 -10.95 -22.71
N ASP A 350 19.28 -12.16 -22.55
CA ASP A 350 19.17 -13.22 -23.56
C ASP A 350 18.04 -14.21 -23.22
N LEU A 351 17.01 -13.73 -22.50
CA LEU A 351 15.87 -14.55 -22.11
C LEU A 351 15.09 -15.02 -23.31
N ASP A 352 14.93 -16.34 -23.41
CA ASP A 352 14.03 -16.91 -24.40
C ASP A 352 12.57 -16.67 -23.98
N SER A 353 11.79 -16.09 -24.88
CA SER A 353 10.41 -15.68 -24.60
C SER A 353 9.43 -16.25 -25.61
N ILE A 354 8.32 -16.80 -25.11
CA ILE A 354 7.20 -17.24 -25.94
C ILE A 354 5.94 -16.46 -25.58
N THR A 355 5.06 -16.30 -26.56
CA THR A 355 3.71 -15.80 -26.33
C THR A 355 2.68 -16.90 -26.53
N ILE A 356 1.82 -17.14 -25.55
CA ILE A 356 0.70 -18.09 -25.64
C ILE A 356 -0.60 -17.31 -25.63
N ARG A 357 -1.37 -17.36 -26.71
CA ARG A 357 -2.72 -16.75 -26.80
C ARG A 357 -3.77 -17.86 -26.83
N ILE A 358 -4.77 -17.74 -25.97
CA ILE A 358 -5.91 -18.66 -25.96
C ILE A 358 -7.11 -17.87 -26.49
N HIS A 359 -7.67 -18.28 -27.64
CA HIS A 359 -8.72 -17.56 -28.36
C HIS A 359 -10.11 -17.74 -27.72
N GLY A 360 -10.25 -17.28 -26.49
CA GLY A 360 -11.52 -17.24 -25.77
C GLY A 360 -11.40 -16.62 -24.38
N GLU A 361 -12.54 -16.43 -23.72
CA GLU A 361 -12.57 -15.88 -22.36
C GLU A 361 -12.48 -17.02 -21.32
N PRO A 362 -11.56 -16.95 -20.33
CA PRO A 362 -11.33 -18.03 -19.37
C PRO A 362 -12.56 -18.39 -18.54
N GLU A 363 -13.43 -17.42 -18.26
CA GLU A 363 -14.65 -17.59 -17.47
C GLU A 363 -15.86 -18.09 -18.28
N ARG A 364 -15.92 -17.78 -19.58
CA ARG A 364 -17.09 -18.08 -20.43
C ARG A 364 -16.90 -19.31 -21.31
N SER A 365 -15.67 -19.65 -21.66
CA SER A 365 -15.40 -20.75 -22.59
C SER A 365 -15.75 -22.09 -21.93
N ALA A 366 -16.70 -22.85 -22.49
CA ALA A 366 -17.08 -24.16 -21.92
C ALA A 366 -16.01 -25.24 -22.15
N ALA A 367 -15.40 -25.22 -23.35
CA ALA A 367 -14.26 -26.06 -23.73
C ALA A 367 -12.99 -25.21 -23.83
N LEU A 368 -11.82 -25.85 -23.92
CA LEU A 368 -10.57 -25.17 -24.25
C LEU A 368 -10.63 -24.74 -25.73
N PRO A 369 -10.54 -23.43 -26.04
CA PRO A 369 -10.56 -22.95 -27.41
C PRO A 369 -9.19 -23.15 -28.09
N GLU A 370 -9.08 -22.74 -29.34
CA GLU A 370 -7.81 -22.75 -30.08
C GLU A 370 -6.71 -21.99 -29.32
N ILE A 371 -5.52 -22.56 -29.31
CA ILE A 371 -4.33 -21.97 -28.69
C ILE A 371 -3.32 -21.64 -29.77
N GLU A 372 -2.82 -20.41 -29.76
CA GLU A 372 -1.73 -19.94 -30.59
C GLU A 372 -0.46 -19.79 -29.73
N LEU A 373 0.64 -20.39 -30.16
CA LEU A 373 1.96 -20.21 -29.56
C LEU A 373 2.86 -19.50 -30.57
N VAL A 374 3.43 -18.38 -30.15
CA VAL A 374 4.36 -17.57 -30.94
C VAL A 374 5.74 -17.63 -30.31
N HIS A 375 6.71 -18.06 -31.11
CA HIS A 375 8.15 -18.05 -30.82
C HIS A 375 8.88 -17.58 -32.09
N GLU A 376 9.80 -18.36 -32.66
CA GLU A 376 10.35 -18.14 -34.01
C GLU A 376 9.29 -18.27 -35.12
N ARG A 377 8.33 -19.17 -34.91
CA ARG A 377 7.18 -19.40 -35.79
C ARG A 377 5.89 -19.38 -34.96
N THR A 378 4.77 -19.17 -35.65
CA THR A 378 3.44 -19.26 -35.04
C THR A 378 2.88 -20.67 -35.25
N GLU A 379 2.56 -21.35 -34.14
CA GLU A 379 1.96 -22.69 -34.12
C GLU A 379 0.55 -22.59 -33.55
N ARG A 380 -0.42 -23.28 -34.16
CA ARG A 380 -1.82 -23.29 -33.73
C ARG A 380 -2.25 -24.69 -33.35
N PHE A 381 -2.88 -24.81 -32.19
CA PHE A 381 -3.38 -26.05 -31.62
C PHE A 381 -4.91 -25.98 -31.54
N ALA A 382 -5.58 -26.78 -32.36
CA ALA A 382 -7.03 -26.90 -32.41
C ALA A 382 -7.43 -28.38 -32.46
N GLY A 383 -8.57 -28.73 -31.87
CA GLY A 383 -9.08 -30.10 -31.84
C GLY A 383 -9.60 -30.51 -30.46
N PRO A 384 -9.65 -31.83 -30.17
CA PRO A 384 -10.06 -32.33 -28.87
C PRO A 384 -9.19 -31.79 -27.73
N GLU A 385 -9.82 -31.44 -26.60
CA GLU A 385 -9.17 -30.78 -25.46
C GLU A 385 -7.89 -31.49 -24.99
N GLY A 386 -7.88 -32.82 -24.91
CA GLY A 386 -6.72 -33.60 -24.50
C GLY A 386 -5.54 -33.49 -25.47
N THR A 387 -5.81 -33.50 -26.78
CA THR A 387 -4.78 -33.37 -27.83
C THR A 387 -4.18 -31.97 -27.80
N VAL A 388 -5.02 -30.92 -27.75
CA VAL A 388 -4.57 -29.52 -27.70
C VAL A 388 -3.66 -29.28 -26.49
N LEU A 389 -4.03 -29.81 -25.30
CA LEU A 389 -3.20 -29.70 -24.10
C LEU A 389 -1.89 -30.48 -24.23
N SER A 390 -1.93 -31.69 -24.75
CA SER A 390 -0.74 -32.52 -24.95
C SER A 390 0.25 -31.86 -25.89
N ASP A 391 -0.23 -31.29 -27.01
CA ASP A 391 0.61 -30.63 -28.01
C ASP A 391 1.22 -29.34 -27.46
N LEU A 392 0.41 -28.50 -26.81
CA LEU A 392 0.89 -27.30 -26.13
C LEU A 392 1.96 -27.65 -25.08
N PHE A 393 1.68 -28.64 -24.23
CA PHE A 393 2.59 -28.99 -23.13
C PHE A 393 3.89 -29.62 -23.64
N SER A 394 3.81 -30.46 -24.66
CA SER A 394 5.00 -30.99 -25.33
C SER A 394 5.82 -29.84 -25.94
N ARG A 395 5.16 -28.85 -26.55
CA ARG A 395 5.87 -27.73 -27.17
C ARG A 395 6.56 -26.84 -26.14
N VAL A 396 5.86 -26.43 -25.08
CA VAL A 396 6.45 -25.66 -23.97
C VAL A 396 7.62 -26.40 -23.32
N SER A 397 7.52 -27.73 -23.17
CA SER A 397 8.62 -28.54 -22.62
C SER A 397 9.82 -28.60 -23.56
N SER A 398 9.58 -28.68 -24.88
CA SER A 398 10.64 -28.74 -25.89
C SER A 398 11.39 -27.42 -26.09
N LEU A 399 10.67 -26.29 -25.95
CA LEU A 399 11.25 -24.95 -26.06
C LEU A 399 12.00 -24.53 -24.79
N ASP A 400 11.54 -24.99 -23.62
CA ASP A 400 12.06 -24.59 -22.31
C ASP A 400 12.21 -23.05 -22.12
N PRO A 401 11.19 -22.23 -22.43
CA PRO A 401 11.32 -20.77 -22.44
C PRO A 401 11.51 -20.18 -21.04
N ASP A 402 12.27 -19.10 -20.93
CA ASP A 402 12.45 -18.40 -19.66
C ASP A 402 11.24 -17.53 -19.31
N VAL A 403 10.66 -16.89 -20.32
CA VAL A 403 9.52 -15.98 -20.20
C VAL A 403 8.32 -16.51 -20.98
N ILE A 404 7.17 -16.54 -20.34
CA ILE A 404 5.88 -16.85 -20.96
C ILE A 404 4.99 -15.63 -20.82
N LEU A 405 4.70 -15.00 -21.96
CA LEU A 405 3.76 -13.90 -22.09
C LEU A 405 2.39 -14.49 -22.46
N MET A 406 1.39 -14.29 -21.62
CA MET A 406 0.09 -14.91 -21.81
C MET A 406 -1.06 -13.99 -21.40
N PRO A 407 -1.95 -13.59 -22.33
CA PRO A 407 -3.18 -12.89 -21.99
C PRO A 407 -4.02 -13.69 -20.99
N ASP A 408 -4.50 -13.04 -19.92
CA ASP A 408 -5.31 -13.65 -18.87
C ASP A 408 -4.65 -14.89 -18.21
N ALA A 409 -3.32 -14.93 -18.15
CA ALA A 409 -2.56 -16.05 -17.58
C ALA A 409 -3.06 -16.44 -16.17
N ASP A 410 -3.38 -15.47 -15.32
CA ASP A 410 -3.76 -15.74 -13.93
C ASP A 410 -5.11 -16.47 -13.85
N ALA A 411 -6.02 -16.22 -14.80
CA ALA A 411 -7.29 -16.93 -14.92
C ALA A 411 -7.16 -18.29 -15.63
N TRP A 412 -6.31 -18.36 -16.67
CA TRP A 412 -6.12 -19.59 -17.45
C TRP A 412 -5.32 -20.66 -16.71
N MET A 413 -4.28 -20.30 -15.95
CA MET A 413 -3.39 -21.28 -15.30
C MET A 413 -4.10 -22.25 -14.35
N PRO A 414 -4.98 -21.81 -13.42
CA PRO A 414 -5.76 -22.73 -12.59
C PRO A 414 -6.68 -23.64 -13.41
N ARG A 415 -7.21 -23.13 -14.53
CA ARG A 415 -8.04 -23.91 -15.45
C ARG A 415 -7.21 -24.96 -16.16
N LEU A 416 -6.11 -24.59 -16.82
CA LEU A 416 -5.18 -25.52 -17.47
C LEU A 416 -4.72 -26.62 -16.53
N ARG A 417 -4.42 -26.30 -15.26
CA ARG A 417 -4.09 -27.31 -14.24
C ARG A 417 -5.21 -28.32 -14.01
N ARG A 418 -6.48 -27.86 -13.91
CA ARG A 418 -7.64 -28.75 -13.75
C ARG A 418 -7.83 -29.62 -15.00
N LEU A 419 -7.69 -29.04 -16.20
CA LEU A 419 -7.82 -29.79 -17.45
C LEU A 419 -6.72 -30.85 -17.56
N ALA A 420 -5.47 -30.49 -17.28
CA ALA A 420 -4.33 -31.41 -17.25
C ALA A 420 -4.59 -32.61 -16.32
N GLN A 421 -5.10 -32.35 -15.10
CA GLN A 421 -5.46 -33.41 -14.16
C GLN A 421 -6.55 -34.34 -14.70
N ARG A 422 -7.58 -33.81 -15.39
CA ARG A 422 -8.64 -34.63 -15.99
C ARG A 422 -8.12 -35.55 -17.10
N HIS A 423 -7.14 -35.10 -17.86
CA HIS A 423 -6.55 -35.85 -18.97
C HIS A 423 -5.29 -36.64 -18.57
N GLY A 424 -4.91 -36.65 -17.28
CA GLY A 424 -3.71 -37.34 -16.81
C GLY A 424 -2.38 -36.73 -17.32
N LEU A 425 -2.39 -35.46 -17.72
CA LEU A 425 -1.22 -34.75 -18.25
C LEU A 425 -0.46 -34.00 -17.16
N VAL A 426 0.87 -33.91 -17.31
CA VAL A 426 1.74 -33.11 -16.45
C VAL A 426 1.89 -31.71 -17.06
N MET A 427 1.64 -30.68 -16.24
CA MET A 427 1.65 -29.29 -16.68
C MET A 427 3.09 -28.69 -16.62
N PRO A 428 3.70 -28.29 -17.76
CA PRO A 428 5.15 -28.04 -17.89
C PRO A 428 5.58 -26.59 -17.64
N PHE A 429 4.66 -25.72 -17.24
CA PHE A 429 4.96 -24.30 -17.03
C PHE A 429 5.95 -24.06 -15.87
N SER A 430 6.08 -25.01 -14.94
CA SER A 430 7.11 -24.96 -13.89
C SER A 430 8.22 -25.97 -14.14
N ARG A 431 9.48 -25.50 -14.11
CA ARG A 431 10.67 -26.35 -14.29
C ARG A 431 10.84 -27.41 -13.19
N ASN A 432 10.28 -27.20 -11.99
CA ASN A 432 10.31 -28.19 -10.89
C ASN A 432 8.92 -28.74 -10.54
N GLY A 433 7.91 -28.53 -11.38
CA GLY A 433 6.54 -28.98 -11.15
C GLY A 433 5.82 -28.32 -9.97
N LYS A 434 6.41 -27.30 -9.33
CA LYS A 434 5.84 -26.65 -8.14
C LYS A 434 5.33 -25.26 -8.46
N TYR A 435 4.07 -25.02 -8.14
CA TYR A 435 3.41 -23.74 -8.34
C TYR A 435 3.12 -23.03 -7.01
N ARG A 436 3.35 -21.72 -6.95
CA ARG A 436 2.95 -20.86 -5.83
C ARG A 436 1.55 -20.33 -6.11
N SER A 437 0.63 -20.51 -5.16
CA SER A 437 -0.71 -19.92 -5.27
C SER A 437 -0.70 -18.55 -4.60
N MET A 438 -1.27 -17.54 -5.27
CA MET A 438 -1.56 -16.24 -4.70
C MET A 438 -3.07 -16.10 -4.57
N ASP A 439 -3.54 -15.67 -3.41
CA ASP A 439 -4.97 -15.49 -3.17
C ASP A 439 -5.49 -14.22 -3.86
N SER A 440 -6.77 -14.24 -4.25
CA SER A 440 -7.47 -13.06 -4.75
C SER A 440 -7.59 -12.00 -3.65
N ARG A 441 -7.50 -10.71 -4.02
CA ARG A 441 -7.68 -9.59 -3.08
C ARG A 441 -8.47 -8.47 -3.73
N SER A 442 -9.36 -7.84 -2.96
CA SER A 442 -10.01 -6.59 -3.36
C SER A 442 -9.42 -5.43 -2.55
N TYR A 443 -9.18 -4.30 -3.21
CA TYR A 443 -8.69 -3.08 -2.56
C TYR A 443 -9.36 -1.85 -3.17
N TRP A 444 -9.45 -0.76 -2.40
CA TRP A 444 -9.96 0.51 -2.89
C TRP A 444 -8.83 1.34 -3.51
N SER A 445 -9.06 1.86 -4.71
CA SER A 445 -8.13 2.73 -5.44
C SER A 445 -8.92 3.82 -6.18
N TYR A 446 -8.55 5.09 -5.99
CA TYR A 446 -9.19 6.25 -6.65
C TYR A 446 -10.75 6.23 -6.61
N GLY A 447 -11.32 5.86 -5.46
CA GLY A 447 -12.78 5.81 -5.27
C GLY A 447 -13.48 4.64 -5.95
N LYS A 448 -12.74 3.66 -6.48
CA LYS A 448 -13.27 2.40 -7.04
C LYS A 448 -12.72 1.20 -6.28
N MET A 449 -13.52 0.14 -6.18
CA MET A 449 -13.08 -1.15 -5.67
C MET A 449 -12.45 -1.93 -6.81
N GLU A 450 -11.14 -2.14 -6.73
CA GLU A 450 -10.37 -2.98 -7.64
C GLU A 450 -10.34 -4.42 -7.12
N HIS A 451 -10.45 -5.39 -8.01
CA HIS A 451 -10.33 -6.82 -7.70
C HIS A 451 -9.11 -7.39 -8.40
N LYS A 452 -8.31 -8.15 -7.66
CA LYS A 452 -7.16 -8.89 -8.16
C LYS A 452 -7.41 -10.37 -7.99
N ASP A 453 -7.28 -11.11 -9.07
CA ASP A 453 -7.55 -12.54 -9.12
C ASP A 453 -6.49 -13.36 -8.40
N ALA A 454 -6.86 -14.61 -8.09
CA ALA A 454 -5.90 -15.59 -7.64
C ALA A 454 -4.96 -15.98 -8.80
N ALA A 455 -3.67 -16.12 -8.52
CA ALA A 455 -2.66 -16.46 -9.52
C ALA A 455 -1.97 -17.78 -9.19
N LEU A 456 -1.55 -18.51 -10.22
CA LEU A 456 -0.77 -19.74 -10.10
C LEU A 456 0.61 -19.55 -10.74
N VAL A 457 1.60 -19.20 -9.92
CA VAL A 457 2.92 -18.80 -10.37
C VAL A 457 3.85 -20.02 -10.50
N PRO A 458 4.43 -20.30 -11.67
CA PRO A 458 5.36 -21.41 -11.85
C PRO A 458 6.72 -21.13 -11.16
N GLY A 459 7.36 -22.18 -10.65
CA GLY A 459 8.77 -22.09 -10.23
C GLY A 459 9.71 -22.22 -11.42
N GLY A 460 10.69 -21.31 -11.51
CA GLY A 460 11.79 -21.37 -12.49
C GLY A 460 11.43 -20.89 -13.90
N ARG A 461 10.29 -20.21 -14.07
CA ARG A 461 9.94 -19.44 -15.28
C ARG A 461 9.26 -18.15 -14.89
N VAL A 462 9.35 -17.13 -15.73
CA VAL A 462 8.63 -15.87 -15.59
C VAL A 462 7.32 -15.97 -16.37
N LEU A 463 6.19 -15.99 -15.68
CA LEU A 463 4.86 -15.97 -16.29
C LEU A 463 4.20 -14.61 -16.07
N ILE A 464 3.95 -13.88 -17.15
CA ILE A 464 3.34 -12.56 -17.12
C ILE A 464 1.96 -12.62 -17.75
N ASP A 465 0.95 -12.22 -16.97
CA ASP A 465 -0.39 -11.95 -17.49
C ASP A 465 -0.38 -10.62 -18.24
N THR A 466 -0.41 -10.66 -19.58
CA THR A 466 -0.21 -9.45 -20.39
C THR A 466 -1.41 -8.51 -20.40
N GLU A 467 -2.59 -8.99 -20.03
CA GLU A 467 -3.84 -8.20 -20.04
C GLU A 467 -4.13 -7.57 -18.68
N ARG A 468 -3.82 -8.28 -17.59
CA ARG A 468 -4.17 -7.84 -16.23
C ARG A 468 -3.01 -7.17 -15.51
N SER A 469 -1.76 -7.43 -15.92
CA SER A 469 -0.58 -6.77 -15.37
C SER A 469 -0.52 -5.31 -15.77
N PHE A 470 -0.80 -4.40 -14.82
CA PHE A 470 -0.62 -2.97 -15.03
C PHE A 470 0.82 -2.64 -15.43
N VAL A 471 1.80 -3.25 -14.75
CA VAL A 471 3.23 -3.01 -14.97
C VAL A 471 3.64 -3.40 -16.39
N TYR A 472 3.11 -4.52 -16.91
CA TYR A 472 3.39 -4.95 -18.28
C TYR A 472 2.67 -4.09 -19.32
N ARG A 473 1.41 -3.70 -19.10
CA ARG A 473 0.68 -2.84 -20.05
C ARG A 473 1.32 -1.47 -20.20
N GLU A 474 1.82 -0.90 -19.10
CA GLU A 474 2.45 0.42 -19.10
C GLU A 474 3.93 0.37 -19.47
N GLY A 475 4.63 -0.71 -19.10
CA GLY A 475 6.09 -0.79 -19.15
C GLY A 475 6.66 -1.89 -20.04
N GLY A 476 5.83 -2.76 -20.61
CA GLY A 476 6.27 -3.96 -21.32
C GLY A 476 7.06 -4.94 -20.44
N LEU A 477 7.82 -5.83 -21.07
CA LEU A 477 8.70 -6.75 -20.38
C LEU A 477 9.82 -6.00 -19.62
N GLU A 478 10.47 -5.04 -20.26
CA GLU A 478 11.53 -4.23 -19.66
C GLU A 478 11.08 -3.50 -18.39
N GLY A 479 9.87 -2.93 -18.39
CA GLY A 479 9.31 -2.30 -17.21
C GLY A 479 9.08 -3.29 -16.05
N VAL A 480 8.70 -4.54 -16.34
CA VAL A 480 8.57 -5.61 -15.33
C VAL A 480 9.94 -5.99 -14.78
N LEU A 481 10.94 -6.18 -15.64
CA LEU A 481 12.30 -6.56 -15.24
C LEU A 481 12.97 -5.44 -14.43
N MET A 482 12.83 -4.18 -14.86
CA MET A 482 13.30 -3.01 -14.11
C MET A 482 12.62 -2.92 -12.74
N SER A 483 11.30 -3.10 -12.68
CA SER A 483 10.56 -3.08 -11.41
C SER A 483 11.03 -4.19 -10.46
N ALA A 484 11.25 -5.40 -10.98
CA ALA A 484 11.78 -6.52 -10.23
C ALA A 484 13.17 -6.20 -9.67
N ARG A 485 14.07 -5.73 -10.54
CA ARG A 485 15.45 -5.32 -10.22
C ARG A 485 15.49 -4.30 -9.09
N LEU A 486 14.74 -3.22 -9.23
CA LEU A 486 14.70 -2.13 -8.24
C LEU A 486 14.12 -2.62 -6.91
N SER A 487 12.94 -3.26 -6.94
CA SER A 487 12.22 -3.66 -5.73
C SER A 487 12.80 -4.89 -5.03
N GLY A 488 13.70 -5.64 -5.66
CA GLY A 488 14.20 -6.91 -5.12
C GLY A 488 13.10 -7.98 -5.05
N LEU A 489 12.14 -7.95 -5.99
CA LEU A 489 11.08 -8.94 -6.10
C LEU A 489 11.28 -9.76 -7.37
N SER A 490 10.83 -11.02 -7.39
CA SER A 490 10.85 -11.78 -8.65
C SER A 490 9.96 -11.11 -9.72
N PRO A 491 10.30 -11.20 -11.01
CA PRO A 491 9.46 -10.70 -12.12
C PRO A 491 8.00 -11.17 -12.07
N ASN A 492 7.80 -12.40 -11.59
CA ASN A 492 6.46 -12.94 -11.35
C ASN A 492 5.66 -12.13 -10.33
N LEU A 493 6.28 -11.67 -9.24
CA LEU A 493 5.62 -10.81 -8.24
C LEU A 493 5.52 -9.37 -8.75
N ALA A 494 6.60 -8.84 -9.33
CA ALA A 494 6.67 -7.47 -9.79
C ALA A 494 5.59 -7.14 -10.83
N SER A 495 5.40 -8.03 -11.82
CA SER A 495 4.32 -7.89 -12.82
C SER A 495 2.91 -7.84 -12.21
N ARG A 496 2.70 -8.49 -11.07
CA ARG A 496 1.37 -8.55 -10.44
C ARG A 496 1.14 -7.41 -9.45
N PHE A 497 2.17 -6.69 -9.03
CA PHE A 497 2.04 -5.67 -7.99
C PHE A 497 1.68 -4.30 -8.56
N THR A 498 0.97 -3.49 -7.78
CA THR A 498 0.69 -2.11 -8.15
C THR A 498 1.96 -1.26 -8.03
N PRO A 499 2.10 -0.14 -8.76
CA PRO A 499 3.25 0.74 -8.59
C PRO A 499 3.48 1.21 -7.15
N GLY A 500 2.41 1.47 -6.39
CA GLY A 500 2.48 1.78 -4.96
C GLY A 500 3.05 0.64 -4.09
N THR A 501 2.72 -0.61 -4.43
CA THR A 501 3.32 -1.77 -3.76
C THR A 501 4.79 -1.92 -4.14
N LEU A 502 5.14 -1.70 -5.42
CA LEU A 502 6.52 -1.77 -5.90
C LEU A 502 7.42 -0.73 -5.23
N ILE A 503 6.98 0.52 -5.10
CA ILE A 503 7.77 1.56 -4.41
C ILE A 503 7.92 1.25 -2.92
N SER A 504 6.89 0.72 -2.26
CA SER A 504 7.00 0.27 -0.86
C SER A 504 7.95 -0.91 -0.69
N SER A 505 7.91 -1.86 -1.61
CA SER A 505 8.84 -2.98 -1.64
C SER A 505 10.27 -2.48 -1.87
N TYR A 506 10.46 -1.51 -2.76
CA TYR A 506 11.73 -0.83 -2.98
C TYR A 506 12.26 -0.15 -1.70
N GLU A 507 11.43 0.65 -1.01
CA GLU A 507 11.79 1.27 0.27
C GLU A 507 12.15 0.20 1.33
N THR A 508 11.38 -0.89 1.40
CA THR A 508 11.64 -2.02 2.31
C THR A 508 12.99 -2.67 2.02
N TYR A 509 13.31 -2.89 0.74
CA TYR A 509 14.60 -3.42 0.33
C TYR A 509 15.73 -2.48 0.77
N GLU A 510 15.61 -1.18 0.52
CA GLU A 510 16.62 -0.20 0.94
C GLU A 510 16.79 -0.11 2.45
N ALA A 511 15.69 -0.18 3.20
CA ALA A 511 15.75 -0.19 4.66
C ALA A 511 16.55 -1.40 5.15
N VAL A 512 16.21 -2.61 4.70
CA VAL A 512 16.92 -3.84 5.08
C VAL A 512 18.39 -3.78 4.66
N ARG A 513 18.68 -3.38 3.41
CA ARG A 513 20.06 -3.27 2.90
C ARG A 513 20.91 -2.34 3.75
N ARG A 514 20.32 -1.22 4.20
CA ARG A 514 21.02 -0.26 5.05
C ARG A 514 21.18 -0.78 6.47
N GLY A 515 20.38 -1.74 6.93
CA GLY A 515 20.31 -2.19 8.33
C GLY A 515 19.28 -1.41 9.16
N ILE A 516 18.24 -0.89 8.51
CA ILE A 516 17.09 -0.22 9.14
C ILE A 516 15.95 -1.23 9.30
N ALA A 517 15.42 -1.33 10.51
CA ALA A 517 14.33 -2.22 10.85
C ALA A 517 12.99 -1.71 10.30
N VAL A 518 12.29 -2.58 9.57
CA VAL A 518 11.00 -2.28 8.93
C VAL A 518 9.87 -2.57 9.91
N PRO A 519 9.01 -1.61 10.27
CA PRO A 519 7.97 -1.82 11.27
C PRO A 519 6.93 -2.85 10.81
N PHE A 520 6.53 -3.79 11.68
CA PHE A 520 5.48 -4.75 11.37
C PHE A 520 4.11 -4.07 11.32
N ARG A 521 3.80 -3.25 12.32
CA ARG A 521 2.58 -2.42 12.39
C ARG A 521 2.94 -0.95 12.34
N LYS A 522 2.10 -0.18 11.64
CA LYS A 522 2.18 1.27 11.67
C LYS A 522 1.46 1.79 12.91
N SER A 523 2.23 1.98 13.98
CA SER A 523 1.77 2.53 15.26
C SER A 523 2.16 3.99 15.44
N ASP A 524 3.08 4.52 14.64
CA ASP A 524 3.47 5.93 14.69
C ASP A 524 2.27 6.78 14.28
N SER A 525 1.66 7.46 15.26
CA SER A 525 0.58 8.38 15.01
C SER A 525 1.12 9.74 14.59
N GLU A 526 0.23 10.55 14.04
CA GLU A 526 0.52 11.96 13.80
C GLU A 526 0.94 12.67 15.11
N THR A 527 1.82 13.66 14.98
CA THR A 527 2.19 14.56 16.08
C THR A 527 0.99 15.37 16.55
N ILE A 528 0.99 15.77 17.83
CA ILE A 528 -0.09 16.61 18.36
C ILE A 528 -0.10 17.94 17.61
N ARG A 529 -1.28 18.37 17.14
CA ARG A 529 -1.46 19.68 16.50
C ARG A 529 -2.59 20.47 17.12
N ARG A 530 -2.48 21.79 17.10
CA ARG A 530 -3.58 22.70 17.46
C ARG A 530 -4.52 22.91 16.27
N ILE A 531 -5.79 23.25 16.54
CA ILE A 531 -6.81 23.54 15.51
C ILE A 531 -6.33 24.59 14.50
N SER A 532 -5.72 25.68 14.99
CA SER A 532 -5.25 26.77 14.15
C SER A 532 -4.18 26.31 13.13
N THR A 533 -3.28 25.42 13.53
CA THR A 533 -2.25 24.81 12.67
C THR A 533 -2.86 23.81 11.67
N LEU A 534 -3.88 23.06 12.08
CA LEU A 534 -4.51 22.05 11.23
C LEU A 534 -5.28 22.67 10.07
N GLN A 535 -6.12 23.68 10.34
CA GLN A 535 -6.93 24.33 9.30
C GLN A 535 -6.11 25.26 8.39
N SER A 536 -4.94 25.72 8.83
CA SER A 536 -4.00 26.44 7.96
C SER A 536 -3.19 25.50 7.06
N ALA A 537 -2.96 24.27 7.48
CA ALA A 537 -2.23 23.24 6.74
C ALA A 537 -3.11 22.37 5.82
N ASP A 538 -4.41 22.20 6.09
CA ASP A 538 -5.37 21.43 5.27
C ASP A 538 -5.85 22.18 4.01
N ARG A 539 -4.93 22.87 3.33
CA ARG A 539 -5.16 23.35 1.98
C ARG A 539 -4.73 22.22 1.05
N GLY A 540 -5.70 21.48 0.50
CA GLY A 540 -5.44 20.43 -0.49
C GLY A 540 -4.67 20.95 -1.71
N GLY A 541 -4.33 20.06 -2.65
CA GLY A 541 -3.59 20.43 -3.87
C GLY A 541 -4.16 21.68 -4.54
N MET A 542 -3.30 22.65 -4.82
CA MET A 542 -3.74 23.94 -5.35
C MET A 542 -4.27 23.79 -6.76
N MET A 543 -5.46 24.32 -6.96
CA MET A 543 -6.04 24.52 -8.26
C MET A 543 -6.34 26.02 -8.35
N PHE A 544 -5.74 26.69 -9.33
CA PHE A 544 -6.19 28.03 -9.68
C PHE A 544 -7.57 27.88 -10.34
N GLN A 545 -8.48 28.79 -10.05
CA GLN A 545 -9.80 28.77 -10.65
C GLN A 545 -9.65 29.12 -12.15
N PRO A 546 -9.93 28.19 -13.10
CA PRO A 546 -9.79 28.52 -14.50
C PRO A 546 -10.84 29.55 -14.90
N ARG A 547 -10.48 30.41 -15.87
CA ARG A 547 -11.45 31.23 -16.59
C ARG A 547 -12.08 30.35 -17.68
N PRO A 548 -13.38 30.04 -17.63
CA PRO A 548 -14.02 29.29 -18.70
C PRO A 548 -13.95 30.08 -20.01
N GLY A 549 -13.72 29.36 -21.11
CA GLY A 549 -13.57 29.99 -22.42
C GLY A 549 -12.72 29.16 -23.38
N VAL A 550 -12.59 29.68 -24.60
CA VAL A 550 -11.69 29.16 -25.62
C VAL A 550 -10.50 30.10 -25.71
N PHE A 551 -9.29 29.54 -25.65
CA PHE A 551 -8.04 30.28 -25.68
C PHE A 551 -7.16 29.69 -26.78
N GLU A 552 -6.59 30.55 -27.62
CA GLU A 552 -5.67 30.17 -28.69
C GLU A 552 -4.22 30.38 -28.27
N ASN A 553 -3.29 29.63 -28.85
CA ASN A 553 -1.84 29.75 -28.62
C ASN A 553 -1.48 29.71 -27.12
N VAL A 554 -1.83 28.60 -26.48
CA VAL A 554 -1.61 28.40 -25.04
C VAL A 554 -0.46 27.42 -24.83
N GLU A 555 0.41 27.75 -23.88
CA GLU A 555 1.51 26.89 -23.46
C GLU A 555 1.16 26.26 -22.10
N GLU A 556 1.25 24.94 -21.99
CA GLU A 556 1.22 24.22 -20.71
C GLU A 556 2.67 24.03 -20.24
N ILE A 557 2.99 24.58 -19.06
CA ILE A 557 4.25 24.31 -18.37
C ILE A 557 4.01 23.28 -17.27
N ASP A 558 4.73 22.17 -17.30
CA ASP A 558 4.55 21.03 -16.38
C ASP A 558 5.88 20.64 -15.72
N PHE A 559 5.89 20.50 -14.39
CA PHE A 559 7.07 20.12 -13.64
C PHE A 559 7.33 18.62 -13.72
N THR A 560 8.50 18.25 -14.27
CA THR A 560 8.88 16.84 -14.35
C THR A 560 9.19 16.28 -12.96
N SER A 561 8.44 15.27 -12.54
CA SER A 561 8.65 14.58 -11.24
C SER A 561 8.49 15.50 -10.03
N MET A 562 7.62 16.52 -10.08
CA MET A 562 7.58 17.57 -9.06
C MET A 562 7.57 17.03 -7.61
N TYR A 563 6.68 16.09 -7.30
CA TYR A 563 6.57 15.56 -5.93
C TYR A 563 7.80 14.78 -5.43
N PRO A 564 8.34 13.79 -6.17
CA PRO A 564 9.62 13.19 -5.81
C PRO A 564 10.74 14.21 -5.61
N SER A 565 10.84 15.22 -6.49
CA SER A 565 11.87 16.25 -6.38
C SER A 565 11.68 17.12 -5.14
N ILE A 566 10.45 17.47 -4.79
CA ILE A 566 10.09 18.14 -3.53
C ILE A 566 10.52 17.31 -2.32
N ILE A 567 10.27 15.99 -2.32
CA ILE A 567 10.70 15.12 -1.23
C ILE A 567 12.21 15.18 -1.05
N VAL A 568 12.96 15.04 -2.16
CA VAL A 568 14.42 15.01 -2.15
C VAL A 568 15.01 16.36 -1.75
N GLN A 569 14.64 17.44 -2.44
CA GLN A 569 15.17 18.79 -2.20
C GLN A 569 14.75 19.34 -0.83
N GLY A 570 13.52 19.05 -0.40
CA GLY A 570 12.98 19.47 0.89
C GLY A 570 13.38 18.56 2.06
N ASN A 571 14.18 17.52 1.83
CA ASN A 571 14.58 16.53 2.83
C ASN A 571 13.38 15.95 3.63
N LEU A 572 12.26 15.65 2.95
CA LEU A 572 11.00 15.31 3.60
C LEU A 572 10.90 13.80 3.92
N SER A 573 10.95 13.44 5.20
CA SER A 573 10.87 12.05 5.69
C SER A 573 10.24 12.03 7.10
N PRO A 574 9.68 10.91 7.59
CA PRO A 574 9.07 10.84 8.93
C PRO A 574 9.95 11.37 10.07
N GLU A 575 11.24 11.06 10.04
CA GLU A 575 12.25 11.43 11.03
C GLU A 575 12.71 12.89 10.91
N THR A 576 12.61 13.49 9.72
CA THR A 576 13.04 14.88 9.50
C THR A 576 11.97 15.90 9.89
N ILE A 577 10.74 15.46 10.22
CA ILE A 577 9.68 16.35 10.73
C ILE A 577 10.13 17.07 12.00
N GLY A 578 10.75 16.35 12.94
CA GLY A 578 11.27 16.92 14.19
C GLY A 578 12.73 17.38 14.09
N TYR A 579 13.48 16.79 13.16
CA TYR A 579 14.93 16.99 13.01
C TYR A 579 15.29 17.27 11.54
N PRO A 580 14.94 18.45 10.99
CA PRO A 580 15.06 18.74 9.56
C PRO A 580 16.51 18.72 9.04
N GLU A 581 17.49 18.94 9.93
CA GLU A 581 18.92 18.92 9.62
C GLU A 581 19.48 17.50 9.40
N GLN A 582 18.77 16.45 9.84
CA GLN A 582 19.23 15.08 9.67
C GLN A 582 18.90 14.57 8.26
N PRO A 583 19.81 13.81 7.60
CA PRO A 583 19.51 13.23 6.29
C PRO A 583 18.32 12.25 6.37
N GLY A 584 17.27 12.53 5.60
CA GLY A 584 16.08 11.71 5.56
C GLY A 584 16.28 10.41 4.76
N PHE A 585 15.72 9.33 5.26
CA PHE A 585 15.60 8.03 4.61
C PHE A 585 14.89 8.13 3.26
N LEU A 586 13.69 8.72 3.20
CA LEU A 586 12.93 8.84 1.95
C LEU A 586 13.69 9.63 0.87
N PRO A 587 14.24 10.83 1.13
CA PRO A 587 15.12 11.54 0.18
C PRO A 587 16.27 10.67 -0.33
N ALA A 588 16.99 10.01 0.57
CA ALA A 588 18.16 9.20 0.24
C ALA A 588 17.82 7.91 -0.55
N VAL A 589 16.56 7.48 -0.51
CA VAL A 589 16.05 6.30 -1.22
C VAL A 589 15.42 6.71 -2.55
N LEU A 590 14.73 7.85 -2.62
CA LEU A 590 14.08 8.30 -3.85
C LEU A 590 15.03 8.99 -4.82
N ASN A 591 16.10 9.63 -4.34
CA ASN A 591 17.03 10.37 -5.21
C ASN A 591 17.61 9.51 -6.36
N PRO A 592 18.14 8.28 -6.11
CA PRO A 592 18.61 7.43 -7.20
C PRO A 592 17.55 7.05 -8.23
N LEU A 593 16.28 6.87 -7.81
CA LEU A 593 15.18 6.57 -8.74
C LEU A 593 14.82 7.78 -9.58
N LEU A 594 14.83 8.95 -8.95
CA LEU A 594 14.58 10.23 -9.62
C LEU A 594 15.65 10.47 -10.68
N ASP A 595 16.92 10.29 -10.33
CA ASP A 595 18.06 10.39 -11.25
C ASP A 595 17.93 9.40 -12.41
N LEU A 596 17.60 8.14 -12.11
CA LEU A 596 17.36 7.12 -13.13
C LEU A 596 16.23 7.55 -14.08
N ARG A 597 15.10 8.01 -13.55
CA ARG A 597 13.97 8.48 -14.35
C ARG A 597 14.35 9.67 -15.24
N ILE A 598 15.07 10.65 -14.70
CA ILE A 598 15.49 11.84 -15.48
C ILE A 598 16.32 11.39 -16.68
N ARG A 599 17.27 10.47 -16.48
CA ARG A 599 18.10 9.95 -17.57
C ARG A 599 17.31 9.10 -18.57
N THR A 600 16.45 8.18 -18.13
CA THR A 600 15.64 7.36 -19.04
C THR A 600 14.64 8.19 -19.83
N LYS A 601 14.10 9.27 -19.23
CA LYS A 601 13.24 10.23 -19.91
C LYS A 601 13.96 11.02 -21.00
N GLN A 602 15.27 11.24 -20.86
CA GLN A 602 16.10 11.84 -21.91
C GLN A 602 16.37 10.82 -23.02
N LEU A 603 16.77 9.59 -22.66
CA LEU A 603 17.10 8.54 -23.62
C LEU A 603 15.92 8.09 -24.47
N LYS A 604 14.71 8.03 -23.90
CA LYS A 604 13.53 7.61 -24.68
C LYS A 604 13.20 8.52 -25.87
N LYS A 605 13.70 9.77 -25.86
CA LYS A 605 13.54 10.70 -26.98
C LYS A 605 14.33 10.24 -28.22
N THR A 606 15.39 9.46 -28.02
CA THR A 606 16.26 8.95 -29.08
C THR A 606 16.10 7.44 -29.29
N ASP A 607 15.71 6.69 -28.27
CA ASP A 607 15.56 5.24 -28.31
C ASP A 607 14.26 4.79 -27.63
N PRO A 608 13.24 4.38 -28.41
CA PRO A 608 11.95 3.91 -27.88
C PRO A 608 12.04 2.71 -26.93
N ALA A 609 13.16 1.97 -26.89
CA ALA A 609 13.34 0.85 -25.94
C ALA A 609 13.20 1.30 -24.48
N PHE A 610 13.48 2.58 -24.18
CA PHE A 610 13.37 3.14 -22.83
C PHE A 610 11.95 3.62 -22.47
N ASP A 611 10.98 3.58 -23.38
CA ASP A 611 9.61 4.05 -23.11
C ASP A 611 8.98 3.28 -21.95
N GLY A 612 9.11 1.95 -21.97
CA GLY A 612 8.55 1.09 -20.93
C GLY A 612 9.20 1.31 -19.56
N ILE A 613 10.52 1.52 -19.54
CA ILE A 613 11.29 1.81 -18.33
C ILE A 613 10.91 3.17 -17.74
N ASP A 614 10.89 4.24 -18.55
CA ASP A 614 10.48 5.57 -18.06
C ASP A 614 9.02 5.57 -17.57
N SER A 615 8.13 4.88 -18.29
CA SER A 615 6.72 4.75 -17.92
C SER A 615 6.58 4.14 -16.52
N ILE A 616 7.26 3.03 -16.24
CA ILE A 616 7.14 2.39 -14.93
C ILE A 616 7.82 3.19 -13.81
N LEU A 617 8.96 3.84 -14.08
CA LEU A 617 9.62 4.73 -13.13
C LEU A 617 8.74 5.93 -12.79
N LYS A 618 8.09 6.52 -13.79
CA LYS A 618 7.06 7.56 -13.59
C LYS A 618 5.95 7.05 -12.68
N TRP A 619 5.43 5.87 -12.94
CA TRP A 619 4.34 5.29 -12.13
C TRP A 619 4.76 4.98 -10.70
N MET A 620 5.95 4.43 -10.47
CA MET A 620 6.48 4.22 -9.13
C MET A 620 6.65 5.56 -8.38
N LEU A 621 7.25 6.56 -9.03
CA LEU A 621 7.52 7.86 -8.44
C LEU A 621 6.26 8.71 -8.23
N VAL A 622 5.28 8.69 -9.13
CA VAL A 622 4.02 9.44 -8.91
C VAL A 622 3.24 8.88 -7.72
N THR A 623 3.37 7.58 -7.45
CA THR A 623 2.71 6.95 -6.29
C THR A 623 3.37 7.25 -4.95
N CYS A 624 4.64 7.69 -4.91
CA CYS A 624 5.33 7.97 -3.64
C CYS A 624 4.63 9.07 -2.82
N PHE A 625 4.11 10.11 -3.49
CA PHE A 625 3.33 11.18 -2.86
C PHE A 625 2.06 10.67 -2.18
N GLY A 626 1.26 9.87 -2.90
CA GLY A 626 0.05 9.29 -2.33
C GLY A 626 0.36 8.30 -1.20
N TYR A 627 1.51 7.63 -1.29
CA TYR A 627 1.92 6.65 -0.30
C TYR A 627 2.40 7.28 1.02
N THR A 628 3.02 8.46 1.02
CA THR A 628 3.34 9.13 2.30
C THR A 628 2.10 9.41 3.13
N GLY A 629 0.97 9.72 2.49
CA GLY A 629 -0.35 9.87 3.13
C GLY A 629 -1.12 8.55 3.34
N TYR A 630 -0.64 7.42 2.80
CA TYR A 630 -1.36 6.16 2.85
C TYR A 630 -1.22 5.45 4.20
N LYS A 631 -2.36 4.97 4.71
CA LYS A 631 -2.44 4.34 6.04
C LYS A 631 -1.53 3.12 6.23
N ASN A 632 -1.21 2.37 5.17
CA ASN A 632 -0.36 1.17 5.29
C ASN A 632 1.07 1.36 4.79
N ALA A 633 1.48 2.57 4.41
CA ALA A 633 2.86 2.85 4.05
C ALA A 633 3.78 2.75 5.27
N LYS A 634 4.81 1.91 5.18
CA LYS A 634 5.74 1.60 6.30
C LYS A 634 6.58 2.81 6.70
N PHE A 635 6.97 3.63 5.73
CA PHE A 635 7.77 4.85 5.93
C PHE A 635 6.98 6.12 5.56
N GLY A 636 5.66 6.04 5.46
CA GLY A 636 4.81 7.19 5.17
C GLY A 636 4.34 7.89 6.45
N ARG A 637 4.26 9.21 6.44
CA ARG A 637 3.55 10.01 7.44
C ARG A 637 2.73 11.11 6.80
N ILE A 638 1.57 11.42 7.40
CA ILE A 638 0.66 12.43 6.87
C ILE A 638 1.28 13.83 6.92
N GLU A 639 2.14 14.12 7.88
CA GLU A 639 2.86 15.40 7.94
C GLU A 639 3.86 15.54 6.79
N VAL A 640 4.51 14.45 6.36
CA VAL A 640 5.35 14.44 5.15
C VAL A 640 4.49 14.76 3.93
N HIS A 641 3.32 14.12 3.80
CA HIS A 641 2.38 14.40 2.71
C HIS A 641 1.96 15.88 2.67
N LYS A 642 1.61 16.46 3.82
CA LYS A 642 1.27 17.89 3.96
C LYS A 642 2.46 18.80 3.63
N GLY A 643 3.67 18.43 4.06
CA GLY A 643 4.90 19.14 3.70
C GLY A 643 5.13 19.19 2.20
N ILE A 644 4.90 18.07 1.50
CA ILE A 644 4.99 18.01 0.04
C ILE A 644 3.95 18.92 -0.62
N THR A 645 2.69 18.85 -0.17
CA THR A 645 1.61 19.70 -0.71
C THR A 645 1.90 21.19 -0.49
N LYS A 646 2.43 21.57 0.69
CA LYS A 646 2.80 22.95 0.99
C LYS A 646 3.92 23.45 0.06
N GLN A 647 4.98 22.68 -0.15
CA GLN A 647 6.06 23.11 -1.05
C GLN A 647 5.60 23.15 -2.51
N SER A 648 4.78 22.19 -2.93
CA SER A 648 4.12 22.21 -4.25
C SER A 648 3.30 23.48 -4.45
N TRP A 649 2.60 23.94 -3.41
CA TRP A 649 1.83 25.18 -3.43
C TRP A 649 2.71 26.42 -3.65
N GLU A 650 3.80 26.52 -2.87
CA GLU A 650 4.76 27.62 -2.95
C GLU A 650 5.42 27.68 -4.34
N ILE A 651 5.76 26.53 -4.92
CA ILE A 651 6.31 26.42 -6.27
C ILE A 651 5.32 26.94 -7.32
N LEU A 652 4.05 26.50 -7.28
CA LEU A 652 3.04 26.95 -8.23
C LEU A 652 2.79 28.47 -8.14
N ILE A 653 2.70 29.02 -6.93
CA ILE A 653 2.52 30.47 -6.73
C ILE A 653 3.72 31.24 -7.28
N LYS A 654 4.94 30.83 -6.92
CA LYS A 654 6.14 31.51 -7.40
C LYS A 654 6.26 31.43 -8.93
N THR A 655 5.88 30.30 -9.52
CA THR A 655 5.86 30.12 -10.98
C THR A 655 4.83 31.03 -11.65
N LYS A 656 3.63 31.16 -11.07
CA LYS A 656 2.61 32.13 -11.52
C LYS A 656 3.15 33.56 -11.46
N ASP A 657 3.76 33.95 -10.33
CA ASP A 657 4.28 35.30 -10.13
C ASP A 657 5.41 35.63 -11.12
N ILE A 658 6.30 34.68 -11.41
CA ILE A 658 7.34 34.83 -12.44
C ILE A 658 6.70 35.02 -13.82
N SER A 659 5.71 34.18 -14.15
CA SER A 659 4.99 34.23 -15.44
C SER A 659 4.34 35.60 -15.66
N GLU A 660 3.59 36.10 -14.67
CA GLU A 660 2.92 37.40 -14.74
C GLU A 660 3.90 38.57 -14.81
N LYS A 661 5.01 38.53 -14.06
CA LYS A 661 6.08 39.54 -14.13
C LYS A 661 6.76 39.59 -15.50
N MET A 662 6.79 38.47 -16.21
CA MET A 662 7.31 38.36 -17.58
C MET A 662 6.26 38.70 -18.65
N GLY A 663 5.06 39.14 -18.25
CA GLY A 663 4.00 39.56 -19.17
C GLY A 663 3.10 38.45 -19.70
N PHE A 664 3.20 37.22 -19.16
CA PHE A 664 2.27 36.15 -19.49
C PHE A 664 0.95 36.30 -18.74
N THR A 665 -0.14 35.91 -19.39
CA THR A 665 -1.43 35.72 -18.74
C THR A 665 -1.55 34.27 -18.27
N VAL A 666 -1.73 34.04 -16.97
CA VAL A 666 -1.97 32.70 -16.42
C VAL A 666 -3.46 32.38 -16.49
N LEU A 667 -3.82 31.38 -17.28
CA LEU A 667 -5.20 31.00 -17.55
C LEU A 667 -5.74 29.99 -16.54
N HIS A 668 -4.88 29.07 -16.11
CA HIS A 668 -5.20 27.98 -15.20
C HIS A 668 -3.92 27.41 -14.57
N GLY A 669 -4.07 26.63 -13.51
CA GLY A 669 -3.04 25.72 -13.03
C GLY A 669 -3.61 24.70 -12.07
N ILE A 670 -3.09 23.49 -12.18
CA ILE A 670 -3.56 22.31 -11.44
C ILE A 670 -2.32 21.56 -10.98
N VAL A 671 -2.18 21.35 -9.67
CA VAL A 671 -1.19 20.40 -9.10
C VAL A 671 0.27 20.76 -9.45
N ASP A 672 0.80 20.28 -10.57
CA ASP A 672 2.18 20.40 -11.03
C ASP A 672 2.32 21.20 -12.35
N CYS A 673 1.23 21.74 -12.89
CA CYS A 673 1.24 22.45 -14.16
C CYS A 673 0.48 23.79 -14.15
N LEU A 674 0.88 24.70 -15.05
CA LEU A 674 0.21 25.97 -15.35
C LEU A 674 -0.04 26.10 -16.86
N TRP A 675 -1.17 26.70 -17.23
CA TRP A 675 -1.46 27.13 -18.59
C TRP A 675 -1.26 28.63 -18.70
N VAL A 676 -0.41 29.05 -19.64
CA VAL A 676 -0.01 30.43 -19.83
C VAL A 676 -0.16 30.87 -21.28
N GLN A 677 -0.48 32.14 -21.48
CA GLN A 677 -0.59 32.76 -22.80
C GLN A 677 0.33 33.98 -22.86
N GLY A 678 1.23 34.02 -23.85
CA GLY A 678 2.24 35.07 -23.98
C GLY A 678 3.35 34.68 -24.97
N SER A 679 4.35 35.55 -25.12
CA SER A 679 5.49 35.33 -26.01
C SER A 679 6.79 35.06 -25.23
N GLY A 680 7.69 34.26 -25.79
CA GLY A 680 8.99 33.99 -25.17
C GLY A 680 8.98 32.83 -24.15
N ILE A 681 8.21 31.76 -24.40
CA ILE A 681 8.08 30.62 -23.48
C ILE A 681 9.42 29.97 -23.10
N GLY A 682 10.40 29.96 -24.01
CA GLY A 682 11.74 29.46 -23.71
C GLY A 682 12.48 30.28 -22.63
N LEU A 683 12.28 31.60 -22.60
CA LEU A 683 12.85 32.47 -21.56
C LEU A 683 12.13 32.27 -20.22
N LEU A 684 10.80 32.13 -20.25
CA LEU A 684 10.02 31.82 -19.05
C LEU A 684 10.48 30.49 -18.43
N LYS A 685 10.57 29.44 -19.25
CA LYS A 685 11.09 28.13 -18.83
C LYS A 685 12.47 28.26 -18.17
N ALA A 686 13.44 28.89 -18.85
CA ALA A 686 14.78 29.05 -18.31
C ALA A 686 14.79 29.81 -16.98
N ARG A 687 13.97 30.86 -16.87
CA ARG A 687 13.87 31.66 -15.64
C ARG A 687 13.25 30.88 -14.48
N VAL A 688 12.16 30.15 -14.73
CA VAL A 688 11.51 29.33 -13.70
C VAL A 688 12.43 28.19 -13.26
N GLU A 689 13.09 27.49 -14.18
CA GLU A 689 14.05 26.44 -13.84
C GLU A 689 15.21 26.98 -12.99
N GLN A 690 15.71 28.18 -13.29
CA GLN A 690 16.75 28.83 -12.50
C GLN A 690 16.28 29.19 -11.08
N GLU A 691 15.05 29.68 -10.93
CA GLU A 691 14.52 30.15 -9.64
C GLU A 691 13.92 29.05 -8.75
N ILE A 692 13.42 27.98 -9.36
CA ILE A 692 12.76 26.86 -8.68
C ILE A 692 13.72 25.67 -8.52
N GLY A 693 14.65 25.47 -9.46
CA GLY A 693 15.58 24.34 -9.44
C GLY A 693 14.94 23.01 -9.85
N LEU A 694 13.81 23.04 -10.59
CA LEU A 694 13.10 21.87 -11.08
C LEU A 694 12.93 21.91 -12.60
N PRO A 695 13.12 20.78 -13.32
CA PRO A 695 12.93 20.74 -14.77
C PRO A 695 11.46 20.93 -15.17
N LEU A 696 11.25 21.77 -16.19
CA LEU A 696 9.95 22.03 -16.81
C LEU A 696 9.86 21.43 -18.21
N GLU A 697 8.70 20.87 -18.54
CA GLU A 697 8.30 20.60 -19.93
C GLU A 697 7.29 21.64 -20.40
N VAL A 698 7.29 21.88 -21.70
CA VAL A 698 6.40 22.83 -22.38
C VAL A 698 5.64 22.06 -23.45
N GLU A 699 4.32 22.19 -23.43
CA GLU A 699 3.42 21.60 -24.41
C GLU A 699 2.54 22.71 -25.02
N HIS A 700 2.60 22.84 -26.35
CA HIS A 700 1.86 23.87 -27.08
C HIS A 700 0.47 23.39 -27.51
N PHE A 701 -0.52 24.28 -27.36
CA PHE A 701 -1.88 24.13 -27.85
C PHE A 701 -2.22 25.22 -28.86
N ASP A 702 -2.65 24.81 -30.05
CA ASP A 702 -3.28 25.73 -31.03
C ASP A 702 -4.47 26.42 -30.37
N TRP A 703 -5.28 25.63 -29.65
CA TRP A 703 -6.37 26.11 -28.82
C TRP A 703 -6.67 25.14 -27.67
N ILE A 704 -7.21 25.67 -26.58
CA ILE A 704 -7.69 24.93 -25.42
C ILE A 704 -9.01 25.53 -24.91
N VAL A 705 -9.89 24.66 -24.42
CA VAL A 705 -11.18 25.01 -23.84
C VAL A 705 -11.22 24.57 -22.38
N PHE A 706 -11.56 25.51 -21.50
CA PHE A 706 -11.89 25.23 -20.10
C PHE A 706 -13.42 25.25 -19.93
N ASP A 707 -14.00 24.12 -19.53
CA ASP A 707 -15.46 23.99 -19.39
C ASP A 707 -15.99 24.84 -18.23
N PRO A 708 -17.17 25.47 -18.36
CA PRO A 708 -17.86 26.07 -17.23
C PRO A 708 -18.53 25.01 -16.34
N LEU A 709 -18.64 25.31 -15.06
CA LEU A 709 -19.51 24.69 -14.07
C LEU A 709 -20.88 25.39 -14.09
N ALA A 710 -21.87 24.77 -13.44
CA ALA A 710 -23.24 25.28 -13.39
C ALA A 710 -23.36 26.65 -12.67
N ASP A 711 -22.37 27.01 -11.86
CA ASP A 711 -22.26 28.29 -11.16
C ASP A 711 -21.50 29.36 -11.98
N GLY A 712 -21.09 29.05 -13.21
CA GLY A 712 -20.38 29.97 -14.11
C GLY A 712 -18.87 30.02 -13.91
N PHE A 713 -18.33 29.35 -12.90
CA PHE A 713 -16.88 29.20 -12.71
C PHE A 713 -16.31 28.12 -13.63
N GLY A 714 -15.00 28.13 -13.91
CA GLY A 714 -14.37 27.08 -14.70
C GLY A 714 -14.24 25.77 -13.92
N ALA A 715 -14.43 24.64 -14.59
CA ALA A 715 -14.23 23.34 -14.00
C ALA A 715 -12.73 23.01 -13.93
N HIS A 716 -12.19 22.89 -12.72
CA HIS A 716 -10.77 22.67 -12.48
C HIS A 716 -10.16 21.51 -13.30
N ASN A 717 -10.85 20.38 -13.43
CA ASN A 717 -10.32 19.17 -14.08
C ASN A 717 -10.97 18.85 -15.44
N ARG A 718 -11.73 19.79 -16.03
CA ARG A 718 -12.44 19.57 -17.31
C ARG A 718 -11.94 20.53 -18.38
N TYR A 719 -11.13 19.99 -19.29
CA TYR A 719 -10.60 20.76 -20.41
C TYR A 719 -10.27 19.86 -21.60
N PHE A 720 -10.22 20.47 -22.78
CA PHE A 720 -9.76 19.81 -23.99
C PHE A 720 -9.09 20.81 -24.92
N GLY A 721 -8.07 20.38 -25.65
CA GLY A 721 -7.31 21.24 -26.54
C GLY A 721 -6.63 20.46 -27.65
N ARG A 722 -6.26 21.17 -28.72
CA ARG A 722 -5.62 20.60 -29.91
C ARG A 722 -4.15 21.02 -30.00
N HIS A 723 -3.29 20.08 -30.32
CA HIS A 723 -1.88 20.31 -30.62
C HIS A 723 -1.66 20.63 -32.10
N PRO A 724 -0.48 21.19 -32.47
CA PRO A 724 -0.16 21.49 -33.87
C PRO A 724 -0.20 20.29 -34.82
N ASP A 725 0.01 19.07 -34.29
CA ASP A 725 -0.06 17.82 -35.05
C ASP A 725 -1.50 17.33 -35.31
N GLY A 726 -2.50 18.08 -34.83
CA GLY A 726 -3.92 17.75 -34.94
C GLY A 726 -4.46 16.82 -33.85
N SER A 727 -3.59 16.30 -32.96
CA SER A 727 -4.01 15.47 -31.84
C SER A 727 -4.77 16.29 -30.79
N VAL A 728 -5.70 15.66 -30.06
CA VAL A 728 -6.55 16.33 -29.07
C VAL A 728 -6.34 15.71 -27.69
N LYS A 729 -5.98 16.54 -26.72
CA LYS A 729 -5.90 16.17 -25.29
C LYS A 729 -7.25 16.44 -24.65
N VAL A 730 -7.80 15.46 -23.93
CA VAL A 730 -9.09 15.56 -23.23
C VAL A 730 -8.95 15.10 -21.76
N ARG A 731 -9.40 15.94 -20.83
CA ARG A 731 -9.42 15.66 -19.38
C ARG A 731 -10.80 15.95 -18.77
N GLY A 732 -11.27 15.07 -17.89
CA GLY A 732 -12.50 15.23 -17.11
C GLY A 732 -13.84 15.23 -17.87
N ILE A 733 -13.82 15.13 -19.20
CA ILE A 733 -15.01 15.15 -20.05
C ILE A 733 -15.45 13.71 -20.37
N ALA A 734 -16.77 13.51 -20.49
CA ALA A 734 -17.45 12.21 -20.57
C ALA A 734 -17.02 11.28 -21.72
N ALA A 735 -16.16 11.72 -22.64
CA ALA A 735 -15.56 10.90 -23.70
C ALA A 735 -14.70 9.72 -23.18
N ARG A 736 -14.28 9.75 -21.89
CA ARG A 736 -13.52 8.68 -21.22
C ARG A 736 -14.31 7.89 -20.17
N ALA A 737 -15.60 8.17 -19.98
CA ALA A 737 -16.42 7.35 -19.08
C ALA A 737 -16.77 6.03 -19.80
N VAL A 738 -16.24 4.90 -19.31
CA VAL A 738 -16.54 3.54 -19.82
C VAL A 738 -18.05 3.18 -19.76
N THR A 739 -18.89 4.06 -19.21
CA THR A 739 -20.35 3.90 -19.11
C THR A 739 -21.16 4.56 -20.23
N THR A 740 -20.59 5.29 -21.19
CA THR A 740 -21.37 5.79 -22.33
C THR A 740 -21.53 4.69 -23.40
N ARG A 741 -22.75 4.14 -23.49
CA ARG A 741 -23.20 3.29 -24.61
C ARG A 741 -22.85 3.98 -25.93
N ARG A 742 -22.11 3.28 -26.79
CA ARG A 742 -21.99 3.61 -28.23
C ARG A 742 -23.40 3.64 -28.83
N SER A 743 -24.01 4.82 -28.90
CA SER A 743 -25.09 5.09 -29.85
C SER A 743 -24.45 5.74 -31.08
N SER A 744 -24.67 5.12 -32.23
CA SER A 744 -24.21 5.52 -33.56
C SER A 744 -24.42 7.01 -33.85
N PRO A 745 -23.57 7.64 -34.69
CA PRO A 745 -23.70 9.06 -35.02
C PRO A 745 -24.89 9.27 -35.96
N ALA A 746 -25.84 10.12 -35.56
CA ALA A 746 -26.80 10.74 -36.47
C ALA A 746 -26.24 12.09 -36.95
N PRO A 747 -26.35 12.44 -38.24
CA PRO A 747 -25.75 13.64 -38.80
C PRO A 747 -26.71 14.84 -38.68
N CYS A 748 -26.22 15.96 -38.17
CA CYS A 748 -26.78 17.32 -38.41
C CYS A 748 -25.62 18.30 -38.25
N SER A 749 -25.03 18.89 -39.31
CA SER A 749 -25.55 19.93 -40.21
C SER A 749 -26.07 21.18 -39.48
N GLY A 750 -25.36 22.31 -39.62
CA GLY A 750 -25.96 23.63 -39.47
C GLY A 750 -25.10 24.70 -38.79
N ARG A 751 -24.38 25.48 -39.62
CA ARG A 751 -24.11 26.93 -39.54
C ARG A 751 -24.40 27.63 -38.19
N CYS A 752 -23.39 28.20 -37.54
CA CYS A 752 -22.91 29.58 -37.68
C CYS A 752 -21.66 29.77 -36.84
#